data_AF-A0A9P8N357-F1
#
_entry.id   AF-A0A9P8N357-F1
#
_cell.length_a   1.000
_cell.length_b   1.000
_cell.length_c   1.000
_cell.angle_alpha   90.00
_cell.angle_beta   90.00
_cell.angle_gamma   90.00
#
_symmetry.space_group_name_H-M   'P 1'
#
loop_
_entity.id
_entity.type
_entity.pdbx_description
1 polymer ?
#
loop_
_entity_poly.entity_id
_entity_poly.type
_entity_poly.pdbx_seq_one_letter_code
_entity_poly.pdbx_strand_id
1 'polypeptide(L)'
;MAPPSGAHLESVISDVFLPVKLPSRSQGRGHEDYLVDCVLTALKDFRSCVGEDMREAICAATQMILNFKRTRTDFGGVDQDRLQKLFSELAKDDSFVIPLHVKAQNAGIVIRRTDKTAVFEVFQLTPPNQTVLAAVGRLRRCFPSLGVAVTPKIFTSLDFQATSAATISKMSEQHVSETASGHAYPDDESINPTLVTDLLSSFLLSNGKSSPGKVIWKNTREEVNLSDGKSRPWKRSAVWLLLRVSLQQIMSPTLKGTQSDGIYKRWMIFHLAQLLREATAARLASELIACMSGKLARRLVKLDLKEHEHWMSQVSEHLRNATELLESRWHKTIEAHTQLLGFTRLAAPDVEADTRFNLPELDYFLASIADRQLVDKRLLFCPKSHLLSCSAGELPAIDSIKGSSKYEVHNLYAFEEWVSEHLDGWAQRNAKNPQACSKIESAIRKYFEIAQLVYKDSAEGISAMLLTLLDLWIACDKTACSIHPLLSRYDHEVPTGPFESLLLRFKSDMERLFRAERYLKARSNNDRCFSVEFAADSPEHQGILDRILEQAEERRNRKRQEFEQLRSLYNSHMEQYATTSCAQHNGLDEDSDPSHSQTCDRCLHKAEAGRLQIEAYEWPLPSSKAETWSVVFELAVPPSFRAWRDASIHFLSDVLGYQSRRLVDARAQCALHTFEGLSDHYKPSSLDQRVKVASETKPQTASRQRIQIGSDVTVDDICVANEMHWRLFDTSAAAFLGQFKATANVSKKCTIQLPPPSGSLQNFLCRSAFQGQGPRPNVVIAQQSACPEKMSIGEYKALCALPFGYRTQWMNILVQLAMPSVD
;
A
#
# COMPACT_ATOMS: atom_id res chain seq x y z
N MET A 1 33.25 26.18 2.25
CA MET A 1 32.45 24.94 2.30
C MET A 1 31.12 25.23 1.63
N ALA A 2 30.79 24.52 0.54
CA ALA A 2 29.45 24.60 -0.05
C ALA A 2 28.43 24.09 0.99
N PRO A 3 27.21 24.66 1.07
CA PRO A 3 26.19 24.14 1.95
C PRO A 3 25.89 22.68 1.56
N PRO A 4 25.84 21.73 2.51
CA PRO A 4 25.50 20.36 2.21
C PRO A 4 24.09 20.33 1.60
N SER A 5 23.88 19.49 0.59
CA SER A 5 22.54 19.26 0.03
C SER A 5 21.59 18.87 1.16
N GLY A 6 20.45 19.56 1.31
CA GLY A 6 19.49 19.32 2.41
C GLY A 6 19.09 17.85 2.62
N ALA A 7 19.18 17.04 1.57
CA ALA A 7 18.97 15.59 1.59
C ALA A 7 19.91 14.80 2.53
N HIS A 8 21.19 15.21 2.67
CA HIS A 8 22.13 14.53 3.57
C HIS A 8 21.81 14.82 5.04
N LEU A 9 21.43 16.06 5.35
CA LEU A 9 21.03 16.46 6.71
C LEU A 9 19.75 15.72 7.15
N GLU A 10 18.74 15.63 6.29
CA GLU A 10 17.51 14.87 6.60
C GLU A 10 17.78 13.37 6.83
N SER A 11 18.73 12.79 6.09
CA SER A 11 19.14 11.38 6.26
C SER A 11 19.80 11.17 7.62
N VAL A 12 20.75 12.04 8.01
CA VAL A 12 21.39 12.01 9.34
C VAL A 12 20.37 12.22 10.45
N ILE A 13 19.40 13.12 10.27
CA ILE A 13 18.31 13.32 11.24
C ILE A 13 17.48 12.04 11.38
N SER A 14 17.19 11.35 10.28
CA SER A 14 16.45 10.08 10.32
C SER A 14 17.20 9.02 11.13
N ASP A 15 18.52 8.89 10.95
CA ASP A 15 19.35 7.96 11.71
C ASP A 15 19.46 8.33 13.21
N VAL A 16 19.64 9.60 13.53
CA VAL A 16 19.91 10.06 14.90
C VAL A 16 18.61 10.20 15.70
N PHE A 17 17.58 10.84 15.12
CA PHE A 17 16.34 11.19 15.80
C PHE A 17 15.25 10.13 15.71
N LEU A 18 15.20 9.32 14.65
CA LEU A 18 14.09 8.40 14.36
C LEU A 18 12.73 9.12 14.44
N PRO A 19 12.45 10.06 13.51
CA PRO A 19 11.18 10.76 13.45
C PRO A 19 10.02 9.81 13.14
N VAL A 20 8.78 10.29 13.33
CA VAL A 20 7.56 9.47 13.13
C VAL A 20 7.45 8.96 11.69
N LYS A 21 7.78 9.81 10.72
CA LYS A 21 7.83 9.44 9.30
C LYS A 21 9.28 9.13 8.92
N LEU A 22 9.60 7.84 8.81
CA LEU A 22 10.90 7.37 8.35
C LEU A 22 10.95 7.31 6.82
N PRO A 23 12.12 7.47 6.19
CA PRO A 23 12.29 7.20 4.77
C PRO A 23 11.89 5.75 4.44
N SER A 24 11.42 5.52 3.23
CA SER A 24 10.96 4.18 2.80
C SER A 24 11.98 3.41 1.97
N ARG A 25 13.10 4.05 1.62
CA ARG A 25 14.19 3.47 0.84
C ARG A 25 15.52 3.81 1.50
N SER A 26 16.48 2.89 1.39
CA SER A 26 17.87 3.15 1.78
C SER A 26 18.41 4.36 1.00
N GLN A 27 18.93 5.35 1.73
CA GLN A 27 19.56 6.54 1.14
C GLN A 27 21.03 6.20 0.83
N GLY A 28 21.55 6.68 -0.31
CA GLY A 28 22.89 6.35 -0.80
C GLY A 28 24.04 6.69 0.15
N ARG A 29 25.24 6.18 -0.13
CA ARG A 29 26.41 6.14 0.78
C ARG A 29 26.90 7.51 1.33
N GLY A 30 26.65 8.61 0.62
CA GLY A 30 27.20 9.93 0.94
C GLY A 30 26.75 10.53 2.28
N HIS A 31 25.66 10.05 2.89
CA HIS A 31 25.19 10.57 4.17
C HIS A 31 25.98 10.05 5.39
N GLU A 32 26.65 8.88 5.29
CA GLU A 32 27.43 8.33 6.40
C GLU A 32 28.68 9.17 6.69
N ASP A 33 29.33 9.71 5.66
CA ASP A 33 30.51 10.56 5.84
C ASP A 33 30.11 11.92 6.41
N TYR A 34 28.95 12.46 5.98
CA TYR A 34 28.36 13.65 6.60
C TYR A 34 28.03 13.42 8.08
N LEU A 35 27.48 12.25 8.44
CA LEU A 35 27.25 11.88 9.84
C LEU A 35 28.54 11.91 10.68
N VAL A 36 29.64 11.36 10.15
CA VAL A 36 30.96 11.37 10.82
C VAL A 36 31.45 12.80 11.03
N ASP A 37 31.30 13.66 10.03
CA ASP A 37 31.69 15.07 10.11
C ASP A 37 30.84 15.86 11.11
N CYS A 38 29.53 15.61 11.19
CA CYS A 38 28.67 16.19 12.22
C CYS A 38 29.10 15.76 13.64
N VAL A 39 29.48 14.49 13.84
CA VAL A 39 29.98 13.98 15.12
C VAL A 39 31.32 14.65 15.48
N LEU A 40 32.25 14.73 14.54
CA LEU A 40 33.56 15.33 14.76
C LEU A 40 33.46 16.83 15.08
N THR A 41 32.59 17.56 14.38
CA THR A 41 32.32 18.98 14.62
C THR A 41 31.72 19.18 16.01
N ALA A 42 30.71 18.38 16.36
CA ALA A 42 30.09 18.44 17.68
C ALA A 42 31.07 18.12 18.83
N LEU A 43 32.03 17.21 18.64
CA LEU A 43 33.08 16.94 19.64
C LEU A 43 34.01 18.13 19.86
N LYS A 44 34.44 18.77 18.77
CA LYS A 44 35.31 19.96 18.82
C LYS A 44 34.59 21.14 19.51
N ASP A 45 33.34 21.36 19.15
CA ASP A 45 32.51 22.43 19.74
C ASP A 45 32.16 22.12 21.21
N PHE A 46 31.93 20.86 21.56
CA PHE A 46 31.66 20.48 22.95
C PHE A 46 32.89 20.68 23.84
N ARG A 47 34.09 20.40 23.32
CA ARG A 47 35.36 20.59 24.05
C ARG A 47 35.54 22.03 24.55
N SER A 48 35.15 23.03 23.75
CA SER A 48 35.28 24.45 24.14
C SER A 48 34.27 24.86 25.22
N CYS A 49 33.26 24.02 25.49
CA CYS A 49 32.13 24.33 26.37
C CYS A 49 32.15 23.57 27.71
N VAL A 50 33.22 22.83 28.00
CA VAL A 50 33.36 22.01 29.21
C VAL A 50 34.63 22.34 30.01
N GLY A 51 34.60 22.00 31.30
CA GLY A 51 35.74 22.11 32.22
C GLY A 51 36.89 21.15 31.88
N GLU A 52 38.07 21.43 32.44
CA GLU A 52 39.31 20.67 32.18
C GLU A 52 39.19 19.17 32.49
N ASP A 53 38.37 18.82 33.48
CA ASP A 53 38.09 17.46 33.94
C ASP A 53 37.46 16.55 32.87
N MET A 54 36.72 17.13 31.91
CA MET A 54 36.10 16.38 30.82
C MET A 54 36.87 16.44 29.50
N ARG A 55 37.83 17.37 29.36
CA ARG A 55 38.50 17.65 28.08
C ARG A 55 39.36 16.50 27.58
N GLU A 56 40.06 15.81 28.47
CA GLU A 56 40.92 14.69 28.10
C GLU A 56 40.12 13.57 27.41
N ALA A 57 38.99 13.17 27.99
CA ALA A 57 38.10 12.16 27.41
C ALA A 57 37.52 12.60 26.05
N ILE A 58 37.23 13.89 25.88
CA ILE A 58 36.73 14.44 24.61
C ILE A 58 37.84 14.52 23.56
N CYS A 59 39.08 14.84 23.95
CA CYS A 59 40.24 14.80 23.05
C CYS A 59 40.49 13.38 22.54
N ALA A 60 40.50 12.39 23.44
CA ALA A 60 40.63 10.99 23.09
C ALA A 60 39.51 10.53 22.14
N ALA A 61 38.25 10.91 22.44
CA ALA A 61 37.11 10.66 21.57
C ALA A 61 37.25 11.33 20.20
N THR A 62 37.74 12.57 20.14
CA THR A 62 37.96 13.30 18.88
C THR A 62 39.02 12.59 18.04
N GLN A 63 40.13 12.18 18.65
CA GLN A 63 41.20 11.45 17.97
C GLN A 63 40.72 10.09 17.45
N MET A 64 39.93 9.35 18.24
CA MET A 64 39.32 8.09 17.82
C MET A 64 38.44 8.23 16.56
N ILE A 65 37.66 9.31 16.46
CA ILE A 65 36.82 9.57 15.29
C ILE A 65 37.66 10.01 14.08
N LEU A 66 38.76 10.73 14.30
CA LEU A 66 39.74 11.02 13.24
C LEU A 66 40.38 9.74 12.70
N ASN A 67 40.73 8.79 13.58
CA ASN A 67 41.26 7.49 13.20
C ASN A 67 40.26 6.67 12.36
N PHE A 68 38.97 6.70 12.74
CA PHE A 68 37.89 6.13 11.93
C PHE A 68 37.88 6.71 10.51
N LYS A 69 37.96 8.04 10.40
CA LYS A 69 37.92 8.74 9.12
C LYS A 69 39.16 8.44 8.27
N ARG A 70 40.34 8.37 8.88
CA ARG A 70 41.62 8.05 8.19
C ARG A 70 41.57 6.68 7.52
N THR A 71 41.08 5.66 8.22
CA THR A 71 41.07 4.26 7.72
C THR A 71 39.95 3.96 6.74
N ARG A 72 39.02 4.90 6.52
CA ARG A 72 37.88 4.72 5.64
C ARG A 72 38.24 5.12 4.19
N THR A 73 37.92 4.25 3.25
CA THR A 73 38.00 4.53 1.80
C THR A 73 36.81 5.37 1.33
N ASP A 74 36.91 5.98 0.15
CA ASP A 74 35.81 6.73 -0.48
C ASP A 74 34.55 5.88 -0.73
N PHE A 75 34.70 4.55 -0.73
CA PHE A 75 33.60 3.59 -0.89
C PHE A 75 33.01 3.11 0.44
N GLY A 76 33.56 3.55 1.56
CA GLY A 76 33.15 3.24 2.93
C GLY A 76 33.69 1.92 3.51
N GLY A 77 34.65 1.29 2.83
CA GLY A 77 35.41 0.13 3.32
C GLY A 77 36.67 0.54 4.10
N VAL A 78 37.47 -0.44 4.51
CA VAL A 78 38.71 -0.22 5.29
C VAL A 78 39.93 -0.28 4.37
N ASP A 79 40.73 0.79 4.39
CA ASP A 79 41.99 0.89 3.64
C ASP A 79 43.11 0.12 4.35
N GLN A 80 43.76 -0.80 3.63
CA GLN A 80 44.79 -1.68 4.17
C GLN A 80 46.02 -0.91 4.67
N ASP A 81 46.59 -0.04 3.84
CA ASP A 81 47.86 0.64 4.13
C ASP A 81 47.70 1.65 5.27
N ARG A 82 46.57 2.38 5.27
CA ARG A 82 46.25 3.31 6.36
C ARG A 82 45.97 2.58 7.67
N LEU A 83 45.31 1.42 7.63
CA LEU A 83 45.10 0.60 8.83
C LEU A 83 46.43 0.08 9.40
N GLN A 84 47.35 -0.38 8.55
CA GLN A 84 48.66 -0.83 8.99
C GLN A 84 49.49 0.30 9.64
N LYS A 85 49.45 1.52 9.07
CA LYS A 85 50.03 2.72 9.70
C LYS A 85 49.44 2.96 11.09
N LEU A 86 48.11 2.89 11.24
CA LEU A 86 47.46 3.07 12.53
C LEU A 86 47.79 1.97 13.55
N PHE A 87 48.03 0.72 13.12
CA PHE A 87 48.53 -0.32 14.03
C PHE A 87 49.91 0.00 14.60
N SER A 88 50.78 0.59 13.78
CA SER A 88 52.09 1.07 14.24
C SER A 88 51.99 2.23 15.23
N GLU A 89 51.01 3.12 15.08
CA GLU A 89 50.71 4.20 16.05
C GLU A 89 50.13 3.64 17.36
N LEU A 90 49.16 2.73 17.27
CA LEU A 90 48.57 2.03 18.43
C LEU A 90 49.61 1.22 19.22
N ALA A 91 50.67 0.74 18.56
CA ALA A 91 51.76 0.05 19.23
C ALA A 91 52.61 0.97 20.13
N LYS A 92 52.53 2.29 19.95
CA LYS A 92 53.33 3.30 20.67
C LYS A 92 52.54 4.06 21.73
N ASP A 93 51.23 4.23 21.54
CA ASP A 93 50.38 5.06 22.39
C ASP A 93 49.22 4.26 23.00
N ASP A 94 49.17 4.18 24.33
CA ASP A 94 48.15 3.46 25.09
C ASP A 94 46.76 4.16 25.05
N SER A 95 46.71 5.44 24.69
CA SER A 95 45.47 6.24 24.58
C SER A 95 44.81 6.15 23.20
N PHE A 96 45.46 5.47 22.24
CA PHE A 96 45.01 5.37 20.87
C PHE A 96 43.91 4.31 20.69
N VAL A 97 42.86 4.66 19.93
CA VAL A 97 41.72 3.77 19.67
C VAL A 97 41.38 3.82 18.18
N ILE A 98 41.15 2.64 17.58
CA ILE A 98 40.83 2.47 16.16
C ILE A 98 39.49 1.74 16.04
N PRO A 99 38.38 2.48 15.79
CA PRO A 99 37.12 1.87 15.39
C PRO A 99 37.16 1.57 13.89
N LEU A 100 36.54 0.46 13.46
CA LEU A 100 36.48 0.02 12.07
C LEU A 100 35.07 -0.47 11.74
N HIS A 101 34.61 -0.14 10.54
CA HIS A 101 33.36 -0.66 9.97
C HIS A 101 33.70 -1.67 8.87
N VAL A 102 33.48 -2.96 9.16
CA VAL A 102 33.65 -4.04 8.18
C VAL A 102 32.32 -4.23 7.46
N LYS A 103 32.08 -3.36 6.47
CA LYS A 103 30.76 -3.15 5.86
C LYS A 103 30.17 -4.42 5.25
N ALA A 104 30.95 -5.13 4.43
CA ALA A 104 30.49 -6.33 3.73
C ALA A 104 30.15 -7.50 4.67
N GLN A 105 30.50 -7.40 5.97
CA GLN A 105 30.26 -8.41 6.99
C GLN A 105 29.38 -7.90 8.15
N ASN A 106 28.76 -6.72 8.04
CA ASN A 106 27.88 -6.19 9.08
C ASN A 106 28.50 -6.19 10.51
N ALA A 107 29.82 -5.93 10.58
CA ALA A 107 30.59 -6.01 11.82
C ALA A 107 31.31 -4.70 12.13
N GLY A 108 31.36 -4.38 13.42
CA GLY A 108 32.17 -3.34 14.00
C GLY A 108 33.35 -3.96 14.75
N ILE A 109 34.52 -3.36 14.60
CA ILE A 109 35.72 -3.72 15.37
C ILE A 109 36.20 -2.46 16.08
N VAL A 110 36.42 -2.53 17.39
CA VAL A 110 37.10 -1.48 18.15
C VAL A 110 38.42 -2.05 18.65
N ILE A 111 39.53 -1.44 18.25
CA ILE A 111 40.87 -1.89 18.59
C ILE A 111 41.49 -0.85 19.52
N ARG A 112 41.93 -1.28 20.69
CA ARG A 112 42.56 -0.40 21.69
C ARG A 112 43.60 -1.16 22.48
N ARG A 113 44.39 -0.42 23.26
CA ARG A 113 45.38 -1.01 24.13
C ARG A 113 44.89 -1.05 25.58
N THR A 114 45.10 -2.17 26.26
CA THR A 114 44.74 -2.34 27.68
C THR A 114 45.84 -3.16 28.34
N ASP A 115 46.45 -2.64 29.41
CA ASP A 115 47.57 -3.25 30.13
C ASP A 115 48.70 -3.73 29.20
N LYS A 116 49.09 -2.87 28.25
CA LYS A 116 50.12 -3.12 27.20
C LYS A 116 49.76 -4.20 26.17
N THR A 117 48.55 -4.77 26.20
CA THR A 117 48.05 -5.73 25.19
C THR A 117 47.08 -5.05 24.22
N ALA A 118 47.12 -5.44 22.95
CA ALA A 118 46.17 -4.93 21.95
C ALA A 118 44.90 -5.79 22.00
N VAL A 119 43.76 -5.15 22.26
CA VAL A 119 42.45 -5.81 22.38
C VAL A 119 41.60 -5.49 21.16
N PHE A 120 41.17 -6.53 20.46
CA PHE A 120 40.22 -6.47 19.35
C PHE A 120 38.83 -6.79 19.88
N GLU A 121 37.94 -5.81 19.82
CA GLU A 121 36.56 -5.94 20.29
C GLU A 121 35.61 -5.98 19.10
N VAL A 122 35.01 -7.14 18.86
CA VAL A 122 34.17 -7.41 17.69
C VAL A 122 32.70 -7.47 18.11
N PHE A 123 31.82 -6.90 17.28
CA PHE A 123 30.37 -6.97 17.46
C PHE A 123 29.59 -6.76 16.16
N GLN A 124 28.39 -7.32 16.10
CA GLN A 124 27.45 -7.09 15.01
C GLN A 124 26.91 -5.64 15.06
N LEU A 125 26.72 -4.99 13.92
CA LEU A 125 26.17 -3.63 13.86
C LEU A 125 24.66 -3.64 13.65
N THR A 126 24.16 -4.24 12.58
CA THR A 126 22.74 -4.29 12.23
C THR A 126 22.16 -5.65 12.61
N PRO A 127 21.07 -5.72 13.40
CA PRO A 127 20.41 -6.99 13.69
C PRO A 127 19.61 -7.50 12.46
N PRO A 128 19.30 -8.81 12.39
CA PRO A 128 18.45 -9.36 11.34
C PRO A 128 17.06 -8.72 11.32
N ASN A 129 16.46 -8.57 10.13
CA ASN A 129 15.14 -7.93 9.95
C ASN A 129 14.06 -8.62 10.78
N GLN A 130 14.02 -9.96 10.78
CA GLN A 130 13.08 -10.74 11.57
C GLN A 130 13.17 -10.39 13.07
N THR A 131 14.39 -10.23 13.59
CA THR A 131 14.63 -9.83 14.98
C THR A 131 14.14 -8.40 15.27
N VAL A 132 14.25 -7.49 14.29
CA VAL A 132 13.71 -6.13 14.43
C VAL A 132 12.19 -6.13 14.41
N LEU A 133 11.57 -6.82 13.45
CA LEU A 133 10.13 -6.86 13.26
C LEU A 133 9.41 -7.61 14.39
N ALA A 134 10.02 -8.66 14.95
CA ALA A 134 9.48 -9.41 16.07
C ALA A 134 9.62 -8.69 17.43
N ALA A 135 10.50 -7.69 17.53
CA ALA A 135 10.79 -7.04 18.79
C ALA A 135 9.65 -6.10 19.24
N VAL A 136 9.00 -6.43 20.35
CA VAL A 136 8.12 -5.49 21.04
C VAL A 136 8.98 -4.53 21.88
N GLY A 137 9.16 -3.30 21.39
CA GLY A 137 9.87 -2.24 22.11
C GLY A 137 11.33 -2.04 21.67
N ARG A 138 12.31 -2.44 22.50
CA ARG A 138 13.74 -2.21 22.20
C ARG A 138 14.53 -3.51 22.29
N LEU A 139 15.45 -3.72 21.35
CA LEU A 139 16.39 -4.82 21.38
C LEU A 139 17.49 -4.56 22.41
N ARG A 140 17.71 -5.52 23.32
CA ARG A 140 18.82 -5.46 24.28
C ARG A 140 20.03 -6.17 23.70
N ARG A 141 21.11 -5.43 23.44
CA ARG A 141 22.34 -5.92 22.79
C ARG A 141 23.56 -5.63 23.65
N CYS A 142 24.58 -6.49 23.56
CA CYS A 142 25.85 -6.33 24.26
C CYS A 142 26.97 -5.92 23.30
N PHE A 143 27.87 -5.05 23.75
CA PHE A 143 28.99 -4.55 22.97
C PHE A 143 30.26 -4.46 23.84
N PRO A 144 31.38 -5.14 23.49
CA PRO A 144 31.48 -6.08 22.37
C PRO A 144 30.77 -7.41 22.63
N SER A 145 30.58 -8.20 21.57
CA SER A 145 30.13 -9.60 21.69
C SER A 145 31.31 -10.55 21.92
N LEU A 146 32.49 -10.20 21.39
CA LEU A 146 33.73 -10.96 21.59
C LEU A 146 34.93 -10.00 21.71
N GLY A 147 35.85 -10.31 22.62
CA GLY A 147 37.10 -9.58 22.79
C GLY A 147 38.30 -10.52 22.72
N VAL A 148 39.33 -10.15 21.97
CA VAL A 148 40.58 -10.93 21.87
C VAL A 148 41.78 -10.04 22.18
N ALA A 149 42.57 -10.42 23.18
CA ALA A 149 43.80 -9.72 23.57
C ALA A 149 45.02 -10.39 22.93
N VAL A 150 45.80 -9.61 22.19
CA VAL A 150 47.04 -10.02 21.55
C VAL A 150 48.21 -9.41 22.32
N THR A 151 49.22 -10.23 22.60
CA THR A 151 50.40 -9.79 23.36
C THR A 151 51.17 -8.72 22.58
N PRO A 152 51.82 -7.75 23.25
CA PRO A 152 52.57 -6.70 22.56
C PRO A 152 53.64 -7.26 21.61
N LYS A 153 54.33 -8.35 21.98
CA LYS A 153 55.34 -9.01 21.12
C LYS A 153 54.78 -9.44 19.76
N ILE A 154 53.56 -9.98 19.75
CA ILE A 154 52.90 -10.44 18.52
C ILE A 154 52.32 -9.24 17.76
N PHE A 155 51.67 -8.31 18.48
CA PHE A 155 51.05 -7.14 17.86
C PHE A 155 52.07 -6.19 17.19
N THR A 156 53.30 -6.09 17.70
CA THR A 156 54.37 -5.29 17.09
C THR A 156 55.03 -5.96 15.88
N SER A 157 54.72 -7.22 15.59
CA SER A 157 55.26 -7.91 14.41
C SER A 157 54.69 -7.29 13.13
N LEU A 158 55.56 -6.94 12.19
CA LEU A 158 55.16 -6.41 10.88
C LEU A 158 54.27 -7.40 10.12
N ASP A 159 54.59 -8.70 10.19
CA ASP A 159 53.82 -9.75 9.53
C ASP A 159 52.40 -9.86 10.10
N PHE A 160 52.26 -9.74 11.42
CA PHE A 160 50.95 -9.79 12.08
C PHE A 160 50.11 -8.57 11.71
N GLN A 161 50.70 -7.36 11.73
CA GLN A 161 50.02 -6.13 11.36
C GLN A 161 49.59 -6.14 9.89
N ALA A 162 50.49 -6.53 8.98
CA ALA A 162 50.20 -6.64 7.55
C ALA A 162 49.09 -7.67 7.28
N THR A 163 49.19 -8.87 7.87
CA THR A 163 48.19 -9.93 7.70
C THR A 163 46.83 -9.51 8.26
N SER A 164 46.79 -8.90 9.44
CA SER A 164 45.55 -8.42 10.06
C SER A 164 44.91 -7.29 9.25
N ALA A 165 45.70 -6.32 8.79
CA ALA A 165 45.21 -5.21 7.99
C ALA A 165 44.67 -5.68 6.63
N ALA A 166 45.40 -6.56 5.93
CA ALA A 166 44.97 -7.14 4.67
C ALA A 166 43.69 -7.98 4.83
N THR A 167 43.60 -8.78 5.89
CA THR A 167 42.42 -9.61 6.17
C THR A 167 41.19 -8.73 6.44
N ILE A 168 41.30 -7.72 7.31
CA ILE A 168 40.19 -6.82 7.65
C ILE A 168 39.78 -5.98 6.44
N SER A 169 40.73 -5.47 5.65
CA SER A 169 40.45 -4.71 4.42
C SER A 169 39.70 -5.58 3.40
N LYS A 170 40.19 -6.80 3.14
CA LYS A 170 39.54 -7.76 2.25
C LYS A 170 38.13 -8.13 2.69
N MET A 171 37.94 -8.41 3.99
CA MET A 171 36.62 -8.67 4.58
C MET A 171 35.69 -7.46 4.49
N SER A 172 36.21 -6.24 4.48
CA SER A 172 35.40 -5.02 4.35
C SER A 172 34.84 -4.81 2.93
N GLU A 173 35.49 -5.36 1.91
CA GLU A 173 35.10 -5.23 0.50
C GLU A 173 34.37 -6.46 -0.09
N GLN A 174 34.69 -7.68 0.34
CA GLN A 174 34.17 -8.91 -0.27
C GLN A 174 32.92 -9.44 0.44
N HIS A 175 31.90 -9.80 -0.34
CA HIS A 175 30.73 -10.56 0.11
C HIS A 175 30.97 -12.06 -0.12
N VAL A 176 30.48 -12.92 0.78
CA VAL A 176 30.51 -14.39 0.60
C VAL A 176 29.09 -14.87 0.34
N SER A 177 28.91 -15.59 -0.78
CA SER A 177 27.62 -15.97 -1.37
C SER A 177 26.99 -17.25 -0.76
N GLU A 178 27.74 -18.01 0.05
CA GLU A 178 27.41 -19.42 0.34
C GLU A 178 26.20 -19.69 1.27
N THR A 179 25.49 -18.67 1.78
CA THR A 179 24.32 -18.88 2.66
C THR A 179 23.01 -18.21 2.19
N ALA A 180 22.93 -17.77 0.94
CA ALA A 180 21.70 -17.20 0.40
C ALA A 180 20.82 -18.28 -0.26
N SER A 181 19.74 -18.68 0.42
CA SER A 181 18.65 -19.42 -0.20
C SER A 181 17.94 -18.56 -1.25
N GLY A 182 18.25 -18.78 -2.53
CA GLY A 182 17.34 -18.65 -3.67
C GLY A 182 16.68 -17.30 -3.99
N HIS A 183 17.09 -16.18 -3.39
CA HIS A 183 16.57 -14.85 -3.75
C HIS A 183 17.66 -14.01 -4.46
N ALA A 184 17.30 -13.45 -5.62
CA ALA A 184 18.17 -12.81 -6.62
C ALA A 184 18.83 -11.47 -6.20
N TYR A 185 18.93 -11.20 -4.89
CA TYR A 185 19.75 -10.13 -4.33
C TYR A 185 20.36 -10.62 -3.02
N PRO A 186 21.62 -10.26 -2.69
CA PRO A 186 22.05 -10.26 -1.31
C PRO A 186 21.24 -9.19 -0.59
N ASP A 187 20.07 -9.57 -0.10
CA ASP A 187 19.39 -8.82 0.94
C ASP A 187 20.40 -8.65 2.10
N ASP A 188 20.47 -7.48 2.71
CA ASP A 188 21.22 -7.28 3.97
C ASP A 188 20.73 -8.25 5.08
N GLU A 189 19.68 -9.05 4.84
CA GLU A 189 19.28 -10.19 5.69
C GLU A 189 20.30 -11.33 5.69
N SER A 190 21.07 -11.52 4.62
CA SER A 190 22.06 -12.61 4.49
C SER A 190 23.48 -12.23 4.95
N ILE A 191 23.74 -10.95 5.29
CA ILE A 191 25.10 -10.53 5.69
C ILE A 191 25.29 -10.80 7.18
N ASN A 192 25.86 -11.97 7.44
CA ASN A 192 26.18 -12.48 8.77
C ASN A 192 27.61 -12.06 9.17
N PRO A 193 27.84 -11.54 10.39
CA PRO A 193 29.18 -11.20 10.88
C PRO A 193 30.10 -12.41 11.12
N THR A 194 29.69 -13.64 10.80
CA THR A 194 30.46 -14.89 10.99
C THR A 194 31.91 -14.81 10.55
N LEU A 195 32.24 -14.20 9.39
CA LEU A 195 33.64 -14.12 8.97
C LEU A 195 34.48 -13.26 9.92
N VAL A 196 33.89 -12.24 10.54
CA VAL A 196 34.57 -11.41 11.52
C VAL A 196 34.51 -12.03 12.91
N THR A 197 33.36 -12.58 13.32
CA THR A 197 33.18 -13.16 14.66
C THR A 197 33.85 -14.51 14.83
N ASP A 198 34.00 -15.29 13.77
CA ASP A 198 34.46 -16.68 13.85
C ASP A 198 35.83 -16.81 13.15
N LEU A 199 35.95 -16.46 11.87
CA LEU A 199 37.21 -16.64 11.12
C LEU A 199 38.30 -15.67 11.60
N LEU A 200 38.04 -14.36 11.57
CA LEU A 200 39.01 -13.36 12.06
C LEU A 200 39.30 -13.58 13.54
N SER A 201 38.28 -13.82 14.36
CA SER A 201 38.48 -14.08 15.78
C SER A 201 39.29 -15.35 16.05
N SER A 202 39.13 -16.42 15.27
CA SER A 202 39.94 -17.63 15.40
C SER A 202 41.41 -17.35 15.10
N PHE A 203 41.69 -16.58 14.04
CA PHE A 203 43.03 -16.10 13.73
C PHE A 203 43.62 -15.21 14.84
N LEU A 204 42.80 -14.33 15.44
CA LEU A 204 43.24 -13.50 16.56
C LEU A 204 43.48 -14.35 17.83
N LEU A 205 42.63 -15.36 18.09
CA LEU A 205 42.72 -16.24 19.25
C LEU A 205 43.92 -17.18 19.16
N SER A 206 44.31 -17.65 17.96
CA SER A 206 45.55 -18.43 17.80
C SER A 206 46.81 -17.61 18.14
N ASN A 207 46.71 -16.28 18.05
CA ASN A 207 47.78 -15.33 18.31
C ASN A 207 47.59 -14.56 19.65
N GLY A 208 46.59 -14.93 20.44
CA GLY A 208 46.14 -14.15 21.60
C GLY A 208 45.37 -14.98 22.61
N LYS A 209 44.56 -14.31 23.44
CA LYS A 209 43.65 -14.95 24.40
C LYS A 209 42.32 -14.23 24.41
N SER A 210 41.24 -14.97 24.66
CA SER A 210 39.92 -14.37 24.88
C SER A 210 39.98 -13.40 26.06
N SER A 211 39.48 -12.19 25.84
CA SER A 211 39.43 -11.12 26.84
C SER A 211 37.99 -10.72 27.09
N PRO A 212 37.43 -10.96 28.29
CA PRO A 212 36.09 -10.54 28.66
C PRO A 212 36.07 -9.04 28.99
N GLY A 213 36.44 -8.21 28.00
CA GLY A 213 36.55 -6.76 28.13
C GLY A 213 35.25 -6.10 28.64
N LYS A 214 35.30 -4.79 28.88
CA LYS A 214 34.18 -4.03 29.42
C LYS A 214 32.96 -4.08 28.48
N VAL A 215 31.94 -4.85 28.86
CA VAL A 215 30.69 -4.98 28.11
C VAL A 215 29.72 -3.84 28.44
N ILE A 216 29.20 -3.19 27.40
CA ILE A 216 28.09 -2.24 27.48
C ILE A 216 26.81 -2.92 27.01
N TRP A 217 25.77 -2.85 27.82
CA TRP A 217 24.42 -3.25 27.43
C TRP A 217 23.64 -2.05 26.92
N LYS A 218 23.11 -2.14 25.69
CA LYS A 218 22.37 -1.05 25.06
C LYS A 218 21.01 -1.53 24.59
N ASN A 219 19.98 -0.78 24.94
CA ASN A 219 18.65 -0.94 24.37
C ASN A 219 18.59 -0.19 23.03
N THR A 220 18.90 -0.89 21.95
CA THR A 220 18.89 -0.36 20.58
C THR A 220 17.45 -0.32 20.05
N ARG A 221 17.07 0.83 19.50
CA ARG A 221 15.83 0.98 18.74
C ARG A 221 16.22 0.99 17.27
N GLU A 222 15.87 -0.09 16.59
CA GLU A 222 16.02 -0.29 15.16
C GLU A 222 14.62 -0.38 14.55
N GLU A 223 14.47 0.11 13.33
CA GLU A 223 13.21 0.11 12.58
C GLU A 223 13.55 -0.30 11.15
N VAL A 224 12.68 -1.10 10.53
CA VAL A 224 12.78 -1.48 9.11
C VAL A 224 11.54 -0.94 8.43
N ASN A 225 11.72 0.01 7.51
CA ASN A 225 10.61 0.60 6.76
C ASN A 225 10.66 0.16 5.30
N LEU A 226 9.55 -0.43 4.84
CA LEU A 226 9.37 -0.99 3.51
C LEU A 226 8.14 -0.34 2.87
N SER A 227 8.29 0.47 1.82
CA SER A 227 7.13 1.02 1.09
C SER A 227 6.64 0.11 -0.04
N ASP A 228 7.56 -0.60 -0.69
CA ASP A 228 7.27 -1.52 -1.79
C ASP A 228 8.30 -2.67 -1.67
N GLY A 229 7.87 -3.93 -1.71
CA GLY A 229 8.71 -5.13 -1.54
C GLY A 229 9.83 -5.36 -2.57
N LYS A 230 10.19 -4.34 -3.35
CA LYS A 230 11.19 -4.37 -4.42
C LYS A 230 12.37 -3.40 -4.23
N SER A 231 12.32 -2.52 -3.23
CA SER A 231 13.44 -1.61 -2.92
C SER A 231 14.11 -1.97 -1.61
N ARG A 232 15.44 -1.79 -1.51
CA ARG A 232 16.19 -1.99 -0.26
C ARG A 232 15.49 -1.22 0.88
N PRO A 233 15.03 -1.92 1.94
CA PRO A 233 14.31 -1.28 3.02
C PRO A 233 15.21 -0.23 3.65
N TRP A 234 14.60 0.87 4.12
CA TRP A 234 15.34 1.79 4.96
C TRP A 234 15.68 1.10 6.27
N LYS A 235 16.98 1.11 6.61
CA LYS A 235 17.52 0.69 7.90
C LYS A 235 18.32 1.85 8.46
N ARG A 236 18.37 1.92 9.78
CA ARG A 236 19.23 2.86 10.49
C ARG A 236 20.70 2.60 10.19
N SER A 237 21.49 3.66 10.02
CA SER A 237 22.92 3.56 9.73
C SER A 237 23.70 2.70 10.75
N ALA A 238 24.43 1.72 10.24
CA ALA A 238 25.34 0.87 11.00
C ALA A 238 26.51 1.68 11.60
N VAL A 239 27.01 2.67 10.84
CA VAL A 239 28.04 3.61 11.29
C VAL A 239 27.56 4.37 12.52
N TRP A 240 26.30 4.83 12.55
CA TRP A 240 25.77 5.52 13.73
C TRP A 240 25.81 4.68 15.02
N LEU A 241 25.54 3.37 14.93
CA LEU A 241 25.69 2.50 16.09
C LEU A 241 27.16 2.36 16.51
N LEU A 242 28.06 2.13 15.55
CA LEU A 242 29.50 2.03 15.81
C LEU A 242 30.05 3.26 16.53
N LEU A 243 29.73 4.47 16.03
CA LEU A 243 30.16 5.73 16.66
C LEU A 243 29.61 5.85 18.08
N ARG A 244 28.32 5.56 18.29
CA ARG A 244 27.70 5.63 19.63
C ARG A 244 28.27 4.64 20.63
N VAL A 245 28.67 3.44 20.20
CA VAL A 245 29.27 2.42 21.07
C VAL A 245 30.68 2.84 21.43
N SER A 246 31.50 3.20 20.42
CA SER A 246 32.89 3.61 20.61
C SER A 246 32.99 4.86 21.50
N LEU A 247 32.13 5.87 21.25
CA LEU A 247 32.10 7.09 22.06
C LEU A 247 31.65 6.85 23.50
N GLN A 248 30.70 5.93 23.72
CA GLN A 248 30.30 5.59 25.09
C GLN A 248 31.43 4.87 25.82
N GLN A 249 32.13 3.93 25.17
CA GLN A 249 33.25 3.20 25.76
C GLN A 249 34.38 4.14 26.20
N ILE A 250 34.77 5.09 25.35
CA ILE A 250 35.88 6.01 25.64
C ILE A 250 35.51 7.11 26.65
N MET A 251 34.26 7.62 26.62
CA MET A 251 33.80 8.71 27.49
C MET A 251 33.21 8.26 28.84
N SER A 252 33.19 6.96 29.12
CA SER A 252 32.61 6.42 30.36
C SER A 252 33.68 5.67 31.18
N PRO A 253 34.70 6.37 31.72
CA PRO A 253 35.73 5.75 32.54
C PRO A 253 35.16 5.19 33.85
N THR A 254 35.82 4.17 34.41
CA THR A 254 35.41 3.54 35.66
C THR A 254 36.03 4.30 36.82
N LEU A 255 35.25 5.12 37.53
CA LEU A 255 35.66 5.70 38.81
C LEU A 255 35.05 4.87 39.95
N LYS A 256 35.88 4.31 40.84
CA LYS A 256 35.47 3.65 42.10
C LYS A 256 34.38 2.56 41.93
N GLY A 257 34.46 1.75 40.87
CA GLY A 257 33.57 0.61 40.66
C GLY A 257 32.14 0.94 40.19
N THR A 258 31.81 2.23 39.98
CA THR A 258 30.53 2.65 39.38
C THR A 258 30.77 3.30 38.01
N GLN A 259 30.03 2.87 36.99
CA GLN A 259 30.08 3.50 35.66
C GLN A 259 29.35 4.84 35.70
N SER A 260 30.05 5.94 35.39
CA SER A 260 29.42 7.23 35.11
C SER A 260 29.37 7.46 33.59
N ASP A 261 28.21 7.25 32.98
CA ASP A 261 27.93 7.62 31.58
C ASP A 261 27.75 9.15 31.40
N GLY A 262 28.16 9.95 32.39
CA GLY A 262 27.82 11.37 32.49
C GLY A 262 28.33 12.21 31.33
N ILE A 263 29.58 12.02 30.91
CA ILE A 263 30.21 12.79 29.82
C ILE A 263 29.55 12.43 28.48
N TYR A 264 29.41 11.14 28.19
CA TYR A 264 28.74 10.66 26.98
C TYR A 264 27.30 11.18 26.86
N LYS A 265 26.52 11.16 27.95
CA LYS A 265 25.13 11.64 27.92
C LYS A 265 25.03 13.15 27.68
N ARG A 266 25.95 13.96 28.27
CA ARG A 266 26.05 15.40 28.01
C ARG A 266 26.42 15.68 26.55
N TRP A 267 27.46 15.03 26.04
CA TRP A 267 27.87 15.16 24.64
C TRP A 267 26.74 14.74 23.67
N MET A 268 26.03 13.65 23.96
CA MET A 268 24.88 13.23 23.14
C MET A 268 23.78 14.29 23.06
N ILE A 269 23.49 15.00 24.15
CA ILE A 269 22.52 16.10 24.16
C ILE A 269 23.04 17.27 23.32
N PHE A 270 24.33 17.63 23.50
CA PHE A 270 24.97 18.69 22.74
C PHE A 270 24.97 18.40 21.23
N HIS A 271 25.34 17.19 20.80
CA HIS A 271 25.31 16.78 19.40
C HIS A 271 23.89 16.82 18.80
N LEU A 272 22.86 16.41 19.56
CA LEU A 272 21.47 16.55 19.13
C LEU A 272 21.07 18.02 18.96
N ALA A 273 21.55 18.92 19.82
CA ALA A 273 21.27 20.35 19.71
C ALA A 273 21.95 20.99 18.49
N GLN A 274 23.18 20.56 18.15
CA GLN A 274 23.86 21.03 16.94
C GLN A 274 23.11 20.62 15.66
N LEU A 275 22.60 19.38 15.59
CA LEU A 275 21.75 18.95 14.48
C LEU A 275 20.43 19.72 14.43
N LEU A 276 19.82 20.06 15.58
CA LEU A 276 18.63 20.91 15.64
C LEU A 276 18.91 22.32 15.11
N ARG A 277 20.07 22.90 15.43
CA ARG A 277 20.54 24.18 14.87
C ARG A 277 20.61 24.11 13.35
N GLU A 278 21.27 23.10 12.80
CA GLU A 278 21.37 22.92 11.34
C GLU A 278 19.99 22.73 10.68
N ALA A 279 19.11 21.91 11.27
CA ALA A 279 17.74 21.70 10.79
C ALA A 279 16.91 22.99 10.79
N THR A 280 17.09 23.83 11.82
CA THR A 280 16.40 25.11 11.97
C THR A 280 16.92 26.13 10.95
N ALA A 281 18.25 26.19 10.76
CA ALA A 281 18.89 27.05 9.77
C ALA A 281 18.50 26.66 8.33
N ALA A 282 18.45 25.36 8.04
CA ALA A 282 17.96 24.82 6.77
C ALA A 282 16.43 24.93 6.59
N ARG A 283 15.71 25.39 7.62
CA ARG A 283 14.24 25.53 7.64
C ARG A 283 13.51 24.24 7.23
N LEU A 284 13.94 23.09 7.76
CA LEU A 284 13.28 21.80 7.53
C LEU A 284 11.82 21.78 8.00
N ALA A 285 11.06 20.73 7.65
CA ALA A 285 9.64 20.61 7.97
C ALA A 285 9.33 20.76 9.47
N SER A 286 8.22 21.42 9.81
CA SER A 286 7.86 21.73 11.20
C SER A 286 7.73 20.48 12.07
N GLU A 287 7.20 19.38 11.52
CA GLU A 287 7.07 18.10 12.22
C GLU A 287 8.43 17.52 12.63
N LEU A 288 9.44 17.61 11.75
CA LEU A 288 10.80 17.14 12.04
C LEU A 288 11.43 17.96 13.16
N ILE A 289 11.36 19.30 13.06
CA ILE A 289 11.89 20.21 14.08
C ILE A 289 11.21 19.97 15.43
N ALA A 290 9.87 19.86 15.46
CA ALA A 290 9.13 19.57 16.68
C ALA A 290 9.52 18.20 17.30
N CYS A 291 9.70 17.17 16.46
CA CYS A 291 10.15 15.85 16.91
C CYS A 291 11.55 15.90 17.53
N MET A 292 12.48 16.64 16.88
CA MET A 292 13.84 16.84 17.36
C MET A 292 13.85 17.58 18.70
N SER A 293 13.15 18.72 18.79
CA SER A 293 12.99 19.49 20.03
C SER A 293 12.40 18.64 21.16
N GLY A 294 11.35 17.87 20.90
CA GLY A 294 10.74 16.98 21.89
C GLY A 294 11.67 15.85 22.36
N LYS A 295 12.49 15.29 21.48
CA LYS A 295 13.50 14.27 21.86
C LYS A 295 14.61 14.88 22.70
N LEU A 296 15.08 16.07 22.35
CA LEU A 296 16.11 16.81 23.07
C LEU A 296 15.62 17.22 24.47
N ALA A 297 14.44 17.84 24.57
CA ALA A 297 13.82 18.22 25.84
C ALA A 297 13.65 17.03 26.79
N ARG A 298 13.12 15.89 26.29
CA ARG A 298 13.01 14.67 27.11
C ARG A 298 14.35 14.12 27.59
N ARG A 299 15.43 14.29 26.81
CA ARG A 299 16.78 13.83 27.22
C ARG A 299 17.39 14.75 28.27
N LEU A 300 17.15 16.06 28.18
CA LEU A 300 17.53 17.03 29.21
C LEU A 300 16.87 16.68 30.55
N VAL A 301 15.55 16.46 30.56
CA VAL A 301 14.82 16.03 31.77
C VAL A 301 15.37 14.73 32.35
N LYS A 302 15.71 13.76 31.51
CA LYS A 302 16.28 12.47 31.95
C LYS A 302 17.71 12.55 32.50
N LEU A 303 18.46 13.59 32.15
CA LEU A 303 19.82 13.76 32.64
C LEU A 303 19.84 14.27 34.09
N ASP A 304 18.71 14.82 34.57
CA ASP A 304 18.48 15.25 35.96
C ASP A 304 19.65 16.10 36.51
N LEU A 305 19.97 17.18 35.78
CA LEU A 305 21.07 18.07 36.12
C LEU A 305 20.67 18.98 37.28
N LYS A 306 21.53 19.05 38.29
CA LYS A 306 21.33 19.87 39.51
C LYS A 306 21.95 21.27 39.41
N GLU A 307 22.89 21.46 38.48
CA GLU A 307 23.66 22.70 38.33
C GLU A 307 23.70 23.14 36.86
N HIS A 308 23.82 24.46 36.63
CA HIS A 308 23.88 25.04 35.29
C HIS A 308 25.31 25.00 34.71
N GLU A 309 25.55 24.08 33.79
CA GLU A 309 26.80 23.90 33.05
C GLU A 309 26.82 24.74 31.74
N HIS A 310 27.99 25.26 31.34
CA HIS A 310 28.14 26.23 30.24
C HIS A 310 27.60 25.74 28.88
N TRP A 311 27.80 24.47 28.53
CA TRP A 311 27.28 23.90 27.27
C TRP A 311 25.74 23.94 27.17
N MET A 312 25.02 24.06 28.29
CA MET A 312 23.56 24.15 28.27
C MET A 312 23.05 25.47 27.71
N SER A 313 23.82 26.56 27.82
CA SER A 313 23.42 27.85 27.25
C SER A 313 23.25 27.75 25.73
N GLN A 314 24.15 27.05 25.04
CA GLN A 314 24.03 26.80 23.59
C GLN A 314 22.86 25.88 23.25
N VAL A 315 22.64 24.82 24.05
CA VAL A 315 21.51 23.90 23.85
C VAL A 315 20.17 24.63 24.00
N SER A 316 20.05 25.47 25.03
CA SER A 316 18.88 26.31 25.28
C SER A 316 18.65 27.33 24.17
N GLU A 317 19.71 27.95 23.66
CA GLU A 317 19.62 28.87 22.52
C GLU A 317 19.06 28.16 21.27
N HIS A 318 19.60 26.98 20.92
CA HIS A 318 19.13 26.23 19.76
C HIS A 318 17.69 25.75 19.90
N LEU A 319 17.27 25.34 21.10
CA LEU A 319 15.89 25.00 21.41
C LEU A 319 14.97 26.21 21.29
N ARG A 320 15.38 27.37 21.81
CA ARG A 320 14.61 28.62 21.70
C ARG A 320 14.42 29.02 20.24
N ASN A 321 15.50 29.02 19.45
CA ASN A 321 15.44 29.38 18.02
C ASN A 321 14.53 28.42 17.24
N ALA A 322 14.55 27.12 17.55
CA ALA A 322 13.64 26.15 16.95
C ALA A 322 12.17 26.42 17.34
N THR A 323 11.90 26.73 18.61
CA THR A 323 10.55 27.10 19.09
C THR A 323 10.06 28.39 18.43
N GLU A 324 10.89 29.43 18.36
CA GLU A 324 10.55 30.70 17.69
C GLU A 324 10.22 30.50 16.21
N LEU A 325 10.95 29.62 15.51
CA LEU A 325 10.64 29.26 14.12
C LEU A 325 9.29 28.54 14.00
N LEU A 326 9.00 27.58 14.88
CA LEU A 326 7.73 26.85 14.89
C LEU A 326 6.56 27.77 15.20
N GLU A 327 6.69 28.63 16.22
CA GLU A 327 5.70 29.64 16.57
C GLU A 327 5.47 30.61 15.40
N SER A 328 6.52 31.11 14.75
CA SER A 328 6.39 31.99 13.58
C SER A 328 5.62 31.31 12.44
N ARG A 329 5.88 30.03 12.15
CA ARG A 329 5.13 29.26 11.14
C ARG A 329 3.67 29.04 11.53
N TRP A 330 3.43 28.76 12.81
CA TRP A 330 2.09 28.59 13.35
C TRP A 330 1.27 29.87 13.23
N HIS A 331 1.83 31.01 13.64
CA HIS A 331 1.20 32.32 13.50
C HIS A 331 0.87 32.65 12.04
N LYS A 332 1.80 32.41 11.10
CA LYS A 332 1.54 32.59 9.66
C LYS A 332 0.39 31.71 9.15
N THR A 333 0.32 30.47 9.63
CA THR A 333 -0.75 29.54 9.25
C THR A 333 -2.10 30.02 9.77
N ILE A 334 -2.16 30.47 11.03
CA ILE A 334 -3.35 31.07 11.63
C ILE A 334 -3.76 32.33 10.86
N GLU A 335 -2.83 33.24 10.55
CA GLU A 335 -3.12 34.49 9.83
C GLU A 335 -3.70 34.21 8.43
N ALA A 336 -3.10 33.27 7.69
CA ALA A 336 -3.59 32.86 6.37
C ALA A 336 -4.99 32.23 6.40
N HIS A 337 -5.35 31.52 7.47
CA HIS A 337 -6.67 30.91 7.63
C HIS A 337 -7.70 31.89 8.24
N THR A 338 -7.26 32.89 9.01
CA THR A 338 -8.12 33.96 9.54
C THR A 338 -8.64 34.85 8.41
N GLN A 339 -7.90 35.01 7.30
CA GLN A 339 -8.36 35.77 6.12
C GLN A 339 -9.43 35.06 5.27
N LEU A 340 -9.61 33.75 5.41
CA LEU A 340 -10.53 32.95 4.58
C LEU A 340 -11.98 32.96 5.08
N LEU A 341 -12.23 33.36 6.33
CA LEU A 341 -13.59 33.53 6.86
C LEU A 341 -13.99 35.00 6.82
N GLY A 342 -14.06 35.54 5.60
CA GLY A 342 -14.72 36.81 5.32
C GLY A 342 -16.23 36.66 5.44
N PHE A 343 -16.74 36.40 6.64
CA PHE A 343 -18.15 36.69 6.91
C PHE A 343 -18.29 38.21 6.80
N THR A 344 -18.87 38.67 5.69
CA THR A 344 -19.42 40.01 5.61
C THR A 344 -20.33 40.17 6.82
N ARG A 345 -19.97 41.07 7.72
CA ARG A 345 -20.83 41.47 8.84
C ARG A 345 -22.18 41.82 8.21
N LEU A 346 -23.22 41.03 8.49
CA LEU A 346 -24.58 41.28 8.02
C LEU A 346 -25.00 42.64 8.58
N ALA A 347 -24.72 43.69 7.83
CA ALA A 347 -25.37 44.96 8.00
C ALA A 347 -26.74 44.77 7.37
N ALA A 348 -27.76 44.71 8.22
CA ALA A 348 -29.15 44.75 7.80
C ALA A 348 -29.72 46.15 8.11
N PRO A 349 -29.28 47.21 7.41
CA PRO A 349 -29.76 48.56 7.67
C PRO A 349 -31.23 48.75 7.26
N ASP A 350 -31.78 47.88 6.40
CA ASP A 350 -33.09 48.08 5.76
C ASP A 350 -33.99 46.82 5.81
N VAL A 351 -34.04 46.12 6.95
CA VAL A 351 -34.98 44.99 7.16
C VAL A 351 -36.44 45.41 6.92
N GLU A 352 -36.79 46.67 7.18
CA GLU A 352 -38.12 47.22 6.89
C GLU A 352 -38.37 47.54 5.41
N ALA A 353 -37.33 47.71 4.59
CA ALA A 353 -37.48 47.83 3.13
C ALA A 353 -37.56 46.43 2.48
N ASP A 354 -36.83 45.45 3.00
CA ASP A 354 -36.83 44.06 2.53
C ASP A 354 -38.13 43.30 2.86
N THR A 355 -38.99 43.86 3.71
CA THR A 355 -40.37 43.36 3.95
C THR A 355 -41.40 43.97 2.99
N ARG A 356 -41.03 44.98 2.19
CA ARG A 356 -41.89 45.59 1.19
C ARG A 356 -41.65 44.96 -0.17
N PHE A 357 -42.39 43.90 -0.47
CA PHE A 357 -42.38 43.29 -1.79
C PHE A 357 -43.04 44.22 -2.81
N ASN A 358 -42.24 44.83 -3.67
CA ASN A 358 -42.71 45.48 -4.88
C ASN A 358 -42.65 44.43 -6.00
N LEU A 359 -43.80 43.96 -6.47
CA LEU A 359 -43.90 42.94 -7.52
C LEU A 359 -44.46 43.57 -8.80
N PRO A 360 -43.68 44.44 -9.48
CA PRO A 360 -44.17 45.20 -10.63
C PRO A 360 -44.68 44.31 -11.76
N GLU A 361 -44.16 43.09 -11.91
CA GLU A 361 -44.71 42.11 -12.86
C GLU A 361 -46.08 41.57 -12.44
N LEU A 362 -46.33 41.38 -11.14
CA LEU A 362 -47.64 40.99 -10.61
C LEU A 362 -48.63 42.15 -10.72
N ASP A 363 -48.19 43.38 -10.42
CA ASP A 363 -49.02 44.57 -10.55
C ASP A 363 -49.35 44.87 -12.02
N TYR A 364 -48.37 44.70 -12.92
CA TYR A 364 -48.56 44.77 -14.36
C TYR A 364 -49.48 43.64 -14.86
N PHE A 365 -49.33 42.42 -14.34
CA PHE A 365 -50.22 41.31 -14.64
C PHE A 365 -51.65 41.60 -14.16
N LEU A 366 -51.84 42.12 -12.96
CA LEU A 366 -53.15 42.48 -12.40
C LEU A 366 -53.80 43.64 -13.18
N ALA A 367 -53.03 44.65 -13.57
CA ALA A 367 -53.49 45.71 -14.47
C ALA A 367 -53.86 45.16 -15.87
N SER A 368 -53.06 44.21 -16.40
CA SER A 368 -53.32 43.57 -17.70
C SER A 368 -54.58 42.71 -17.73
N ILE A 369 -55.11 42.29 -16.56
CA ILE A 369 -56.36 41.51 -16.48
C ILE A 369 -57.57 42.38 -16.84
N ALA A 370 -57.55 43.67 -16.50
CA ALA A 370 -58.63 44.61 -16.84
C ALA A 370 -58.69 44.91 -18.35
N ASP A 371 -57.57 44.80 -19.06
CA ASP A 371 -57.44 45.05 -20.51
C ASP A 371 -57.67 43.81 -21.39
N ARG A 372 -58.02 42.65 -20.81
CA ARG A 372 -58.23 41.43 -21.61
C ARG A 372 -59.56 41.47 -22.35
N GLN A 373 -59.51 41.79 -23.64
CA GLN A 373 -60.58 41.39 -24.56
C GLN A 373 -60.51 39.89 -24.83
N LEU A 374 -61.66 39.23 -24.72
CA LEU A 374 -61.86 37.81 -25.08
C LEU A 374 -61.59 37.62 -26.57
N VAL A 375 -60.35 37.23 -26.89
CA VAL A 375 -59.98 36.74 -28.22
C VAL A 375 -60.12 35.22 -28.19
N ASP A 376 -61.21 34.71 -28.77
CA ASP A 376 -61.39 33.28 -29.07
C ASP A 376 -60.40 32.85 -30.16
N LYS A 377 -59.15 32.58 -29.75
CA LYS A 377 -58.18 31.85 -30.57
C LYS A 377 -58.22 30.40 -30.13
N ARG A 378 -59.07 29.62 -30.79
CA ARG A 378 -58.99 28.15 -30.82
C ARG A 378 -57.66 27.73 -31.44
N LEU A 379 -56.61 27.70 -30.64
CA LEU A 379 -55.42 26.91 -30.94
C LEU A 379 -55.83 25.46 -30.84
N LEU A 380 -55.73 24.73 -31.95
CA LEU A 380 -55.94 23.29 -32.02
C LEU A 380 -55.05 22.58 -30.98
N PHE A 381 -55.63 22.24 -29.84
CA PHE A 381 -55.01 21.45 -28.79
C PHE A 381 -54.77 20.04 -29.33
N CYS A 382 -53.52 19.73 -29.68
CA CYS A 382 -53.06 18.37 -29.97
C CYS A 382 -52.23 17.88 -28.78
N PRO A 383 -52.81 17.17 -27.79
CA PRO A 383 -52.03 16.62 -26.69
C PRO A 383 -51.09 15.56 -27.26
N LYS A 384 -49.77 15.83 -27.24
CA LYS A 384 -48.77 14.79 -27.51
C LYS A 384 -48.70 13.90 -26.27
N SER A 385 -49.24 12.69 -26.36
CA SER A 385 -49.02 11.66 -25.37
C SER A 385 -47.54 11.29 -25.36
N HIS A 386 -46.90 11.34 -24.19
CA HIS A 386 -45.52 10.87 -23.99
C HIS A 386 -45.48 9.43 -23.50
N LEU A 387 -46.56 8.67 -23.69
CA LEU A 387 -46.61 7.24 -23.39
C LEU A 387 -45.76 6.46 -24.40
N LEU A 388 -44.96 5.50 -23.90
CA LEU A 388 -44.20 4.59 -24.74
C LEU A 388 -45.14 3.72 -25.60
N SER A 389 -44.90 3.70 -26.91
CA SER A 389 -45.49 2.72 -27.81
C SER A 389 -44.46 1.61 -28.05
N CYS A 390 -44.67 0.46 -27.42
CA CYS A 390 -43.77 -0.69 -27.52
C CYS A 390 -44.26 -1.64 -28.61
N SER A 391 -43.46 -1.89 -29.65
CA SER A 391 -43.77 -2.92 -30.65
C SER A 391 -43.34 -4.30 -30.14
N ALA A 392 -44.08 -5.36 -30.48
CA ALA A 392 -43.72 -6.73 -30.09
C ALA A 392 -42.38 -7.22 -30.70
N GLY A 393 -41.89 -6.57 -31.75
CA GLY A 393 -40.69 -6.97 -32.50
C GLY A 393 -39.37 -6.39 -31.98
N GLU A 394 -39.42 -5.30 -31.22
CA GLU A 394 -38.25 -4.52 -30.85
C GLU A 394 -38.18 -4.30 -29.35
N LEU A 395 -36.96 -4.33 -28.79
CA LEU A 395 -36.74 -4.03 -27.39
C LEU A 395 -37.02 -2.54 -27.14
N PRO A 396 -37.90 -2.16 -26.19
CA PRO A 396 -38.29 -0.77 -25.99
C PRO A 396 -37.11 0.15 -25.64
N ALA A 397 -37.14 1.38 -26.12
CA ALA A 397 -36.12 2.40 -25.83
C ALA A 397 -36.31 2.99 -24.42
N ILE A 398 -35.72 2.37 -23.41
CA ILE A 398 -35.88 2.74 -21.99
C ILE A 398 -35.38 4.16 -21.69
N ASP A 399 -34.40 4.67 -22.44
CA ASP A 399 -33.90 6.05 -22.26
C ASP A 399 -35.00 7.09 -22.44
N SER A 400 -36.01 6.79 -23.25
CA SER A 400 -37.14 7.69 -23.50
C SER A 400 -38.09 7.82 -22.30
N ILE A 401 -37.95 6.97 -21.27
CA ILE A 401 -38.71 7.10 -20.01
C ILE A 401 -38.19 8.30 -19.21
N LYS A 402 -36.87 8.52 -19.22
CA LYS A 402 -36.17 9.54 -18.42
C LYS A 402 -36.51 10.95 -18.92
N GLY A 403 -37.06 11.79 -18.03
CA GLY A 403 -37.40 13.19 -18.35
C GLY A 403 -38.88 13.41 -18.73
N SER A 404 -39.70 12.36 -18.72
CA SER A 404 -41.16 12.47 -18.88
C SER A 404 -41.85 12.62 -17.51
N SER A 405 -41.58 13.72 -16.79
CA SER A 405 -41.97 13.86 -15.37
C SER A 405 -43.44 13.57 -15.02
N LYS A 406 -44.37 13.63 -15.99
CA LYS A 406 -45.79 13.26 -15.81
C LYS A 406 -46.14 11.81 -16.15
N TYR A 407 -45.33 11.11 -16.95
CA TYR A 407 -45.63 9.78 -17.49
C TYR A 407 -44.63 8.68 -17.08
N GLU A 408 -43.60 8.99 -16.30
CA GLU A 408 -42.57 8.03 -15.87
C GLU A 408 -43.14 6.72 -15.31
N VAL A 409 -44.09 6.79 -14.37
CA VAL A 409 -44.73 5.59 -13.79
C VAL A 409 -45.48 4.77 -14.84
N HIS A 410 -46.25 5.43 -15.72
CA HIS A 410 -47.02 4.76 -16.77
C HIS A 410 -46.10 4.09 -17.81
N ASN A 411 -44.98 4.74 -18.12
CA ASN A 411 -43.97 4.23 -19.04
C ASN A 411 -43.20 3.04 -18.45
N LEU A 412 -42.97 3.01 -17.14
CA LEU A 412 -42.44 1.83 -16.46
C LEU A 412 -43.41 0.65 -16.54
N TYR A 413 -44.70 0.86 -16.27
CA TYR A 413 -45.70 -0.19 -16.43
C TYR A 413 -45.80 -0.73 -17.86
N ALA A 414 -45.79 0.16 -18.87
CA ALA A 414 -45.81 -0.25 -20.27
C ALA A 414 -44.58 -1.09 -20.66
N PHE A 415 -43.42 -0.80 -20.06
CA PHE A 415 -42.21 -1.59 -20.24
C PHE A 415 -42.31 -2.96 -19.54
N GLU A 416 -42.80 -3.00 -18.30
CA GLU A 416 -42.99 -4.22 -17.52
C GLU A 416 -44.00 -5.18 -18.18
N GLU A 417 -45.09 -4.64 -18.72
CA GLU A 417 -46.09 -5.36 -19.50
C GLU A 417 -45.46 -5.95 -20.77
N TRP A 418 -44.68 -5.15 -21.51
CA TRP A 418 -43.94 -5.65 -22.67
C TRP A 418 -42.98 -6.78 -22.29
N VAL A 419 -42.27 -6.68 -21.17
CA VAL A 419 -41.38 -7.74 -20.67
C VAL A 419 -42.17 -9.02 -20.38
N SER A 420 -43.31 -8.91 -19.70
CA SER A 420 -44.17 -10.04 -19.37
C SER A 420 -44.70 -10.77 -20.61
N GLU A 421 -45.08 -10.05 -21.66
CA GLU A 421 -45.78 -10.62 -22.82
C GLU A 421 -44.85 -10.97 -23.99
N HIS A 422 -43.79 -10.19 -24.23
CA HIS A 422 -43.04 -10.22 -25.49
C HIS A 422 -41.56 -10.60 -25.36
N LEU A 423 -40.96 -10.54 -24.16
CA LEU A 423 -39.52 -10.75 -23.96
C LEU A 423 -39.05 -12.14 -24.40
N ASP A 424 -39.74 -13.22 -23.98
CA ASP A 424 -39.34 -14.59 -24.33
C ASP A 424 -39.38 -14.82 -25.85
N GLY A 425 -40.42 -14.32 -26.53
CA GLY A 425 -40.55 -14.41 -27.99
C GLY A 425 -39.53 -13.54 -28.74
N TRP A 426 -39.15 -12.39 -28.16
CA TRP A 426 -38.07 -11.56 -28.68
C TRP A 426 -36.69 -12.23 -28.52
N ALA A 427 -36.41 -12.82 -27.36
CA ALA A 427 -35.16 -13.51 -27.06
C ALA A 427 -34.96 -14.73 -27.96
N GLN A 428 -36.01 -15.53 -28.20
CA GLN A 428 -35.96 -16.66 -29.14
C GLN A 428 -35.63 -16.24 -30.57
N ARG A 429 -36.28 -15.17 -31.08
CA ARG A 429 -35.99 -14.63 -32.42
C ARG A 429 -34.57 -14.09 -32.54
N ASN A 430 -33.99 -13.62 -31.44
CA ASN A 430 -32.64 -13.06 -31.37
C ASN A 430 -31.61 -14.04 -30.78
N ALA A 431 -31.93 -15.33 -30.63
CA ALA A 431 -31.07 -16.29 -29.93
C ALA A 431 -29.70 -16.50 -30.59
N LYS A 432 -29.56 -16.19 -31.88
CA LYS A 432 -28.30 -16.26 -32.64
C LYS A 432 -27.65 -14.88 -32.89
N ASN A 433 -28.27 -13.81 -32.43
CA ASN A 433 -27.78 -12.46 -32.65
C ASN A 433 -26.71 -12.12 -31.58
N PRO A 434 -25.44 -11.89 -31.96
CA PRO A 434 -24.36 -11.64 -31.00
C PRO A 434 -24.56 -10.39 -30.13
N GLN A 435 -25.36 -9.43 -30.60
CA GLN A 435 -25.64 -8.16 -29.91
C GLN A 435 -26.86 -8.25 -28.98
N ALA A 436 -27.60 -9.36 -28.98
CA ALA A 436 -28.82 -9.49 -28.19
C ALA A 436 -28.55 -9.37 -26.68
N CYS A 437 -27.52 -10.06 -26.17
CA CYS A 437 -27.12 -9.97 -24.76
C CYS A 437 -26.77 -8.53 -24.37
N SER A 438 -26.03 -7.78 -25.21
CA SER A 438 -25.66 -6.38 -24.93
C SER A 438 -26.88 -5.44 -24.90
N LYS A 439 -27.88 -5.67 -25.76
CA LYS A 439 -29.14 -4.92 -25.70
C LYS A 439 -29.91 -5.19 -24.39
N ILE A 440 -29.97 -6.45 -23.97
CA ILE A 440 -30.63 -6.83 -22.71
C ILE A 440 -29.86 -6.27 -21.50
N GLU A 441 -28.53 -6.37 -21.49
CA GLU A 441 -27.67 -5.80 -20.44
C GLU A 441 -27.91 -4.28 -20.29
N SER A 442 -27.92 -3.55 -21.41
CA SER A 442 -28.24 -2.12 -21.41
C SER A 442 -29.63 -1.85 -20.86
N ALA A 443 -30.62 -2.68 -21.20
CA ALA A 443 -31.97 -2.58 -20.69
C ALA A 443 -32.07 -2.83 -19.17
N ILE A 444 -31.40 -3.87 -18.66
CA ILE A 444 -31.32 -4.16 -17.22
C ILE A 444 -30.79 -2.94 -16.46
N ARG A 445 -29.66 -2.38 -16.91
CA ARG A 445 -29.04 -1.22 -16.25
C ARG A 445 -29.95 0.01 -16.26
N LYS A 446 -30.45 0.39 -17.43
CA LYS A 446 -31.29 1.59 -17.61
C LYS A 446 -32.61 1.48 -16.86
N TYR A 447 -33.26 0.32 -16.92
CA TYR A 447 -34.51 0.09 -16.20
C TYR A 447 -34.27 0.15 -14.69
N PHE A 448 -33.22 -0.50 -14.17
CA PHE A 448 -32.88 -0.42 -12.75
C PHE A 448 -32.62 1.02 -12.28
N GLU A 449 -31.83 1.80 -13.04
CA GLU A 449 -31.53 3.21 -12.72
C GLU A 449 -32.80 4.07 -12.58
N ILE A 450 -33.80 3.84 -13.44
CA ILE A 450 -35.06 4.63 -13.44
C ILE A 450 -36.03 4.08 -12.39
N ALA A 451 -36.30 2.78 -12.41
CA ALA A 451 -37.30 2.13 -11.56
C ALA A 451 -36.93 2.20 -10.07
N GLN A 452 -35.64 2.11 -9.72
CA GLN A 452 -35.21 2.23 -8.32
C GLN A 452 -35.54 3.61 -7.72
N LEU A 453 -35.45 4.68 -8.53
CA LEU A 453 -35.77 6.04 -8.09
C LEU A 453 -37.28 6.24 -7.98
N VAL A 454 -38.03 5.79 -8.98
CA VAL A 454 -39.49 5.96 -9.03
C VAL A 454 -40.20 5.11 -7.98
N TYR A 455 -39.72 3.88 -7.73
CA TYR A 455 -40.33 2.96 -6.76
C TYR A 455 -39.71 3.00 -5.36
N LYS A 456 -38.82 3.97 -5.06
CA LYS A 456 -38.07 4.03 -3.79
C LYS A 456 -38.92 3.82 -2.53
N ASP A 457 -40.12 4.38 -2.51
CA ASP A 457 -41.04 4.34 -1.36
C ASP A 457 -42.20 3.34 -1.55
N SER A 458 -42.16 2.52 -2.61
CA SER A 458 -43.19 1.51 -2.91
C SER A 458 -42.59 0.09 -2.90
N ALA A 459 -42.86 -0.66 -1.83
CA ALA A 459 -42.42 -2.05 -1.71
C ALA A 459 -43.02 -2.95 -2.82
N GLU A 460 -44.23 -2.66 -3.27
CA GLU A 460 -44.88 -3.34 -4.41
C GLU A 460 -44.16 -3.01 -5.73
N GLY A 461 -43.86 -1.73 -5.98
CA GLY A 461 -43.13 -1.29 -7.17
C GLY A 461 -41.72 -1.87 -7.22
N ILE A 462 -41.01 -1.93 -6.09
CA ILE A 462 -39.70 -2.59 -5.99
C ILE A 462 -39.83 -4.08 -6.29
N SER A 463 -40.90 -4.73 -5.82
CA SER A 463 -41.13 -6.16 -6.07
C SER A 463 -41.36 -6.44 -7.56
N ALA A 464 -42.17 -5.61 -8.23
CA ALA A 464 -42.38 -5.67 -9.68
C ALA A 464 -41.08 -5.42 -10.46
N MET A 465 -40.28 -4.44 -10.03
CA MET A 465 -38.98 -4.15 -10.61
C MET A 465 -38.02 -5.32 -10.54
N LEU A 466 -37.91 -5.96 -9.36
CA LEU A 466 -37.03 -7.12 -9.19
C LEU A 466 -37.48 -8.32 -10.04
N LEU A 467 -38.79 -8.55 -10.16
CA LEU A 467 -39.33 -9.60 -11.01
C LEU A 467 -39.04 -9.35 -12.50
N THR A 468 -39.22 -8.12 -12.98
CA THR A 468 -38.91 -7.72 -14.36
C THR A 468 -37.42 -7.81 -14.66
N LEU A 469 -36.55 -7.41 -13.73
CA LEU A 469 -35.10 -7.59 -13.86
C LEU A 469 -34.67 -9.06 -13.89
N LEU A 470 -35.35 -9.93 -13.12
CA LEU A 470 -35.13 -11.37 -13.16
C LEU A 470 -35.49 -11.96 -14.54
N ASP A 471 -36.65 -11.57 -15.10
CA ASP A 471 -37.05 -12.02 -16.45
C ASP A 471 -36.05 -11.56 -17.52
N LEU A 472 -35.61 -10.30 -17.46
CA LEU A 472 -34.58 -9.76 -18.36
C LEU A 472 -33.25 -10.53 -18.23
N TRP A 473 -32.80 -10.80 -17.00
CA TRP A 473 -31.58 -11.57 -16.78
C TRP A 473 -31.70 -13.01 -17.32
N ILE A 474 -32.84 -13.68 -17.08
CA ILE A 474 -33.10 -15.03 -17.62
C ILE A 474 -33.09 -15.02 -19.16
N ALA A 475 -33.68 -14.02 -19.79
CA ALA A 475 -33.62 -13.87 -21.25
C ALA A 475 -32.18 -13.67 -21.75
N CYS A 476 -31.37 -12.91 -21.00
CA CYS A 476 -29.94 -12.75 -21.29
C CYS A 476 -29.18 -14.08 -21.19
N ASP A 477 -29.42 -14.85 -20.12
CA ASP A 477 -28.79 -16.16 -19.88
C ASP A 477 -29.18 -17.20 -20.95
N LYS A 478 -30.47 -17.30 -21.29
CA LYS A 478 -30.94 -18.16 -22.39
C LYS A 478 -30.26 -17.81 -23.72
N THR A 479 -30.14 -16.52 -24.01
CA THR A 479 -29.52 -16.03 -25.26
C THR A 479 -28.01 -16.31 -25.26
N ALA A 480 -27.32 -16.05 -24.15
CA ALA A 480 -25.90 -16.32 -24.01
C ALA A 480 -25.59 -17.82 -24.12
N CYS A 481 -26.40 -18.69 -23.51
CA CYS A 481 -26.26 -20.14 -23.63
C CYS A 481 -26.57 -20.65 -25.05
N SER A 482 -27.46 -19.97 -25.78
CA SER A 482 -27.76 -20.33 -27.18
C SER A 482 -26.59 -19.98 -28.12
N ILE A 483 -25.92 -18.85 -27.87
CA ILE A 483 -24.75 -18.39 -28.65
C ILE A 483 -23.50 -19.18 -28.26
N HIS A 484 -23.34 -19.49 -26.97
CA HIS A 484 -22.22 -20.24 -26.41
C HIS A 484 -22.74 -21.45 -25.63
N PRO A 485 -23.02 -22.60 -26.30
CA PRO A 485 -23.56 -23.79 -25.65
C PRO A 485 -22.71 -24.31 -24.48
N LEU A 486 -21.39 -24.10 -24.52
CA LEU A 486 -20.49 -24.44 -23.42
C LEU A 486 -20.87 -23.74 -22.10
N LEU A 487 -21.43 -22.53 -22.17
CA LEU A 487 -21.89 -21.78 -20.99
C LEU A 487 -22.93 -22.57 -20.20
N SER A 488 -23.78 -23.35 -20.88
CA SER A 488 -24.85 -24.18 -20.29
C SER A 488 -24.38 -25.23 -19.28
N ARG A 489 -23.07 -25.52 -19.25
CA ARG A 489 -22.46 -26.48 -18.31
C ARG A 489 -22.01 -25.84 -17.00
N TYR A 490 -21.89 -24.52 -16.93
CA TYR A 490 -21.41 -23.80 -15.75
C TYR A 490 -22.56 -23.22 -14.92
N ASP A 491 -22.33 -23.04 -13.63
CA ASP A 491 -23.31 -22.44 -12.73
C ASP A 491 -23.51 -20.95 -13.04
N HIS A 492 -24.75 -20.48 -12.85
CA HIS A 492 -25.11 -19.09 -13.11
C HIS A 492 -25.06 -18.21 -11.84
N GLU A 493 -24.78 -18.79 -10.67
CA GLU A 493 -24.59 -18.13 -9.36
C GLU A 493 -25.76 -17.28 -8.84
N VAL A 494 -26.88 -17.17 -9.55
CA VAL A 494 -28.07 -16.40 -9.13
C VAL A 494 -28.92 -17.21 -8.15
N PRO A 495 -29.09 -16.76 -6.90
CA PRO A 495 -29.84 -17.50 -5.88
C PRO A 495 -31.36 -17.27 -5.99
N THR A 496 -32.15 -18.26 -5.61
CA THR A 496 -33.62 -18.13 -5.57
C THR A 496 -34.14 -17.44 -4.31
N GLY A 497 -33.41 -17.53 -3.19
CA GLY A 497 -33.86 -17.07 -1.87
C GLY A 497 -34.34 -15.61 -1.77
N PRO A 498 -33.71 -14.62 -2.42
CA PRO A 498 -34.17 -13.23 -2.36
C PRO A 498 -35.60 -13.01 -2.87
N PHE A 499 -36.06 -13.86 -3.80
CA PHE A 499 -37.36 -13.67 -4.45
C PHE A 499 -38.54 -14.13 -3.58
N GLU A 500 -38.27 -14.85 -2.47
CA GLU A 500 -39.28 -15.22 -1.47
C GLU A 500 -39.85 -13.99 -0.74
N SER A 501 -39.15 -12.85 -0.78
CA SER A 501 -39.57 -11.59 -0.14
C SER A 501 -40.42 -10.69 -1.04
N LEU A 502 -40.69 -11.06 -2.29
CA LEU A 502 -41.43 -10.21 -3.23
C LEU A 502 -42.92 -10.11 -2.86
N LEU A 503 -43.47 -8.90 -2.95
CA LEU A 503 -44.90 -8.62 -2.77
C LEU A 503 -45.62 -8.67 -4.12
N LEU A 504 -46.15 -9.84 -4.47
CA LEU A 504 -46.83 -10.08 -5.75
C LEU A 504 -48.35 -10.14 -5.56
N ARG A 505 -49.07 -9.16 -6.13
CA ARG A 505 -50.53 -9.06 -6.02
C ARG A 505 -51.27 -9.91 -7.06
N PHE A 506 -50.71 -10.04 -8.25
CA PHE A 506 -51.37 -10.69 -9.37
C PHE A 506 -50.92 -12.14 -9.53
N LYS A 507 -51.88 -13.00 -9.90
CA LYS A 507 -51.60 -14.41 -10.22
C LYS A 507 -50.59 -14.54 -11.37
N SER A 508 -50.67 -13.67 -12.37
CA SER A 508 -49.72 -13.60 -13.49
C SER A 508 -48.28 -13.42 -13.01
N ASP A 509 -48.04 -12.53 -12.05
CA ASP A 509 -46.71 -12.29 -11.50
C ASP A 509 -46.21 -13.46 -10.66
N MET A 510 -47.09 -14.12 -9.90
CA MET A 510 -46.73 -15.35 -9.19
C MET A 510 -46.38 -16.48 -10.16
N GLU A 511 -47.08 -16.61 -11.28
CA GLU A 511 -46.76 -17.57 -12.34
C GLU A 511 -45.44 -17.22 -13.05
N ARG A 512 -45.15 -15.92 -13.26
CA ARG A 512 -43.84 -15.46 -13.77
C ARG A 512 -42.71 -15.88 -12.84
N LEU A 513 -42.83 -15.58 -11.54
CA LEU A 513 -41.83 -15.97 -10.55
C LEU A 513 -41.65 -17.49 -10.51
N PHE A 514 -42.73 -18.27 -10.54
CA PHE A 514 -42.65 -19.73 -10.58
C PHE A 514 -41.88 -20.26 -11.79
N ARG A 515 -42.11 -19.68 -12.99
CA ARG A 515 -41.36 -20.04 -14.19
C ARG A 515 -39.87 -19.69 -14.05
N ALA A 516 -39.58 -18.52 -13.48
CA ALA A 516 -38.22 -18.05 -13.25
C ALA A 516 -37.45 -18.96 -12.27
N GLU A 517 -38.03 -19.28 -11.11
CA GLU A 517 -37.42 -20.19 -10.13
C GLU A 517 -37.16 -21.59 -10.71
N ARG A 518 -38.09 -22.09 -11.53
CA ARG A 518 -37.93 -23.37 -12.21
C ARG A 518 -36.77 -23.33 -13.21
N TYR A 519 -36.60 -22.22 -13.92
CA TYR A 519 -35.46 -22.03 -14.82
C TYR A 519 -34.14 -22.07 -14.05
N LEU A 520 -33.99 -21.27 -12.99
CA LEU A 520 -32.77 -21.22 -12.17
C LEU A 520 -32.41 -22.61 -11.63
N LYS A 521 -33.38 -23.34 -11.06
CA LYS A 521 -33.17 -24.70 -10.53
C LYS A 521 -32.78 -25.71 -11.60
N ALA A 522 -33.37 -25.63 -12.80
CA ALA A 522 -33.05 -26.54 -13.90
C ALA A 522 -31.68 -26.26 -14.53
N ARG A 523 -31.20 -25.01 -14.43
CA ARG A 523 -29.98 -24.54 -15.09
C ARG A 523 -28.71 -24.75 -14.26
N SER A 524 -28.82 -24.88 -12.94
CA SER A 524 -27.66 -25.03 -12.05
C SER A 524 -26.86 -26.31 -12.34
N ASN A 525 -25.55 -26.15 -12.57
CA ASN A 525 -24.60 -27.21 -12.93
C ASN A 525 -23.26 -26.97 -12.20
N ASN A 526 -22.37 -27.98 -12.17
CA ASN A 526 -21.18 -27.97 -11.31
C ASN A 526 -19.82 -28.06 -12.04
N ASP A 527 -19.73 -27.75 -13.35
CA ASP A 527 -18.44 -27.79 -14.06
C ASP A 527 -17.52 -26.61 -13.71
N ARG A 528 -16.21 -26.82 -13.93
CA ARG A 528 -15.16 -25.89 -13.50
C ARG A 528 -14.53 -25.14 -14.66
N CYS A 529 -14.66 -23.81 -14.61
CA CYS A 529 -13.93 -22.79 -15.38
C CYS A 529 -14.17 -22.72 -16.91
N PHE A 530 -15.23 -22.02 -17.32
CA PHE A 530 -15.59 -21.71 -18.71
C PHE A 530 -14.45 -21.10 -19.54
N SER A 531 -13.68 -20.17 -18.97
CA SER A 531 -12.66 -19.41 -19.70
C SER A 531 -11.57 -20.30 -20.29
N VAL A 532 -11.17 -21.35 -19.55
CA VAL A 532 -10.08 -22.26 -19.96
C VAL A 532 -10.52 -23.15 -21.12
N GLU A 533 -11.67 -23.80 -20.99
CA GLU A 533 -12.20 -24.67 -22.04
C GLU A 533 -12.53 -23.88 -23.31
N PHE A 534 -13.17 -22.71 -23.16
CA PHE A 534 -13.51 -21.87 -24.30
C PHE A 534 -12.28 -21.38 -25.06
N ALA A 535 -11.26 -20.88 -24.34
CA ALA A 535 -10.06 -20.35 -24.97
C ALA A 535 -9.22 -21.47 -25.60
N ALA A 536 -9.19 -22.66 -24.99
CA ALA A 536 -8.48 -23.81 -25.54
C ALA A 536 -9.08 -24.27 -26.89
N ASP A 537 -10.39 -24.18 -27.07
CA ASP A 537 -11.07 -24.59 -28.31
C ASP A 537 -11.20 -23.47 -29.36
N SER A 538 -10.94 -22.23 -28.99
CA SER A 538 -11.14 -21.06 -29.87
C SER A 538 -9.90 -20.75 -30.71
N PRO A 539 -9.99 -20.80 -32.07
CA PRO A 539 -8.84 -20.49 -32.95
C PRO A 539 -8.30 -19.07 -32.76
N GLU A 540 -9.17 -18.12 -32.42
CA GLU A 540 -8.77 -16.74 -32.15
C GLU A 540 -7.89 -16.64 -30.90
N HIS A 541 -8.25 -17.34 -29.83
CA HIS A 541 -7.49 -17.34 -28.58
C HIS A 541 -6.17 -18.11 -28.72
N GLN A 542 -6.17 -19.23 -29.44
CA GLN A 542 -4.95 -19.95 -29.81
C GLN A 542 -3.98 -19.03 -30.57
N GLY A 543 -4.46 -18.30 -31.59
CA GLY A 543 -3.63 -17.36 -32.35
C GLY A 543 -3.18 -16.12 -31.56
N ILE A 544 -3.88 -15.73 -30.49
CA ILE A 544 -3.37 -14.71 -29.54
C ILE A 544 -2.23 -15.31 -28.69
N LEU A 545 -2.41 -16.52 -28.17
CA LEU A 545 -1.40 -17.20 -27.36
C LEU A 545 -0.09 -17.38 -28.15
N ASP A 546 -0.18 -17.89 -29.38
CA ASP A 546 0.99 -18.12 -30.24
C ASP A 546 1.77 -16.83 -30.50
N ARG A 547 1.08 -15.73 -30.84
CA ARG A 547 1.70 -14.41 -31.04
C ARG A 547 2.37 -13.87 -29.78
N ILE A 548 1.75 -14.07 -28.60
CA ILE A 548 2.36 -13.66 -27.33
C ILE A 548 3.64 -14.47 -27.07
N LEU A 549 3.61 -15.79 -27.29
CA LEU A 549 4.76 -16.66 -27.08
C LEU A 549 5.91 -16.32 -28.03
N GLU A 550 5.64 -16.09 -29.31
CA GLU A 550 6.65 -15.67 -30.28
C GLU A 550 7.31 -14.35 -29.88
N GLN A 551 6.51 -13.34 -29.54
CA GLN A 551 7.02 -12.02 -29.10
C GLN A 551 7.78 -12.11 -27.77
N ALA A 552 7.32 -12.96 -26.84
CA ALA A 552 7.98 -13.17 -25.56
C ALA A 552 9.36 -13.80 -25.73
N GLU A 553 9.46 -14.82 -26.58
CA GLU A 553 10.72 -15.51 -26.87
C GLU A 553 11.70 -14.58 -27.61
N GLU A 554 11.23 -13.76 -28.56
CA GLU A 554 12.05 -12.75 -29.23
C GLU A 554 12.63 -11.73 -28.23
N ARG A 555 11.79 -11.21 -27.32
CA ARG A 555 12.22 -10.26 -26.27
C ARG A 555 13.21 -10.89 -25.29
N ARG A 556 12.96 -12.15 -24.88
CA ARG A 556 13.88 -12.92 -24.03
C ARG A 556 15.24 -13.11 -24.69
N ASN A 557 15.27 -13.46 -25.97
CA ASN A 557 16.52 -13.64 -26.72
C ASN A 557 17.28 -12.32 -26.90
N ARG A 558 16.60 -11.21 -27.16
CA ARG A 558 17.20 -9.88 -27.21
C ARG A 558 17.83 -9.48 -25.87
N LYS A 559 17.14 -9.77 -24.75
CA LYS A 559 17.66 -9.49 -23.41
C LYS A 559 18.83 -10.38 -23.02
N ARG A 560 18.85 -11.65 -23.45
CA ARG A 560 20.01 -12.52 -23.31
C ARG A 560 21.24 -11.95 -24.02
N GLN A 561 21.09 -11.48 -25.25
CA GLN A 561 22.21 -10.88 -26.01
C GLN A 561 22.73 -9.58 -25.35
N GLU A 562 21.83 -8.73 -24.87
CA GLU A 562 22.19 -7.51 -24.11
C GLU A 562 22.99 -7.87 -22.84
N PHE A 563 22.57 -8.91 -22.11
CA PHE A 563 23.28 -9.39 -20.94
C PHE A 563 24.68 -9.90 -21.26
N GLU A 564 24.82 -10.72 -22.31
CA GLU A 564 26.12 -11.25 -22.74
C GLU A 564 27.10 -10.12 -23.12
N GLN A 565 26.62 -9.08 -23.80
CA GLN A 565 27.42 -7.90 -24.13
C GLN A 565 27.87 -7.14 -22.88
N LEU A 566 26.95 -6.87 -21.95
CA LEU A 566 27.28 -6.18 -20.71
C LEU A 566 28.21 -7.00 -19.79
N ARG A 567 28.05 -8.33 -19.78
CA ARG A 567 28.94 -9.24 -19.03
C ARG A 567 30.35 -9.26 -19.61
N SER A 568 30.48 -9.26 -20.94
CA SER A 568 31.78 -9.14 -21.60
C SER A 568 32.46 -7.81 -21.24
N LEU A 569 31.71 -6.71 -21.24
CA LEU A 569 32.23 -5.39 -20.87
C LEU A 569 32.66 -5.33 -19.40
N TYR A 570 31.84 -5.90 -18.49
CA TYR A 570 32.20 -6.03 -17.08
C TYR A 570 33.50 -6.79 -16.88
N ASN A 571 33.65 -7.95 -17.53
CA ASN A 571 34.86 -8.76 -17.45
C ASN A 571 36.09 -7.99 -17.94
N SER A 572 35.95 -7.22 -19.05
CA SER A 572 37.06 -6.42 -19.58
C SER A 572 37.52 -5.31 -18.61
N HIS A 573 36.58 -4.61 -17.97
CA HIS A 573 36.92 -3.60 -16.95
C HIS A 573 37.54 -4.23 -15.70
N MET A 574 37.07 -5.41 -15.28
CA MET A 574 37.64 -6.12 -14.13
C MET A 574 39.04 -6.67 -14.42
N GLU A 575 39.31 -7.09 -15.66
CA GLU A 575 40.65 -7.47 -16.12
C GLU A 575 41.60 -6.27 -16.10
N GLN A 576 41.19 -5.14 -16.67
CA GLN A 576 41.96 -3.88 -16.62
C GLN A 576 42.19 -3.39 -15.19
N TYR A 577 41.21 -3.55 -14.30
CA TYR A 577 41.38 -3.28 -12.87
C TYR A 577 42.45 -4.18 -12.21
N ALA A 578 42.52 -5.45 -12.61
CA ALA A 578 43.49 -6.40 -12.06
C ALA A 578 44.92 -6.14 -12.56
N THR A 579 45.07 -5.70 -13.82
CA THR A 579 46.38 -5.49 -14.45
C THR A 579 46.97 -4.09 -14.21
N THR A 580 46.15 -3.10 -13.85
CA THR A 580 46.61 -1.70 -13.71
C THR A 580 47.04 -1.40 -12.27
N SER A 581 48.24 -0.84 -12.10
CA SER A 581 48.74 -0.36 -10.80
C SER A 581 48.20 1.04 -10.49
N CYS A 582 47.90 1.30 -9.22
CA CYS A 582 47.46 2.62 -8.76
C CYS A 582 48.61 3.63 -8.84
N ALA A 583 48.46 4.72 -9.60
CA ALA A 583 49.44 5.80 -9.64
C ALA A 583 49.35 6.68 -8.38
N GLN A 584 50.42 6.70 -7.58
CA GLN A 584 50.56 7.58 -6.43
C GLN A 584 51.33 8.85 -6.84
N HIS A 585 50.85 10.03 -6.42
CA HIS A 585 51.60 11.28 -6.56
C HIS A 585 52.41 11.52 -5.29
N ASN A 586 53.73 11.62 -5.40
CA ASN A 586 54.56 12.14 -4.31
C ASN A 586 54.38 13.66 -4.26
N GLY A 587 53.78 14.18 -3.19
CA GLY A 587 53.80 15.62 -2.90
C GLY A 587 55.22 16.08 -2.57
N LEU A 588 55.55 17.33 -2.92
CA LEU A 588 56.88 17.93 -2.71
C LEU A 588 57.14 18.41 -1.27
N ASP A 589 56.34 17.97 -0.28
CA ASP A 589 56.54 18.27 1.14
C ASP A 589 56.73 16.97 1.93
N GLU A 590 57.75 16.90 2.78
CA GLU A 590 58.12 15.72 3.61
C GLU A 590 57.03 15.29 4.62
N ASP A 591 55.93 16.06 4.77
CA ASP A 591 54.79 15.79 5.67
C ASP A 591 53.44 15.57 4.95
N SER A 592 53.44 15.41 3.61
CA SER A 592 52.22 15.17 2.82
C SER A 592 52.03 13.67 2.52
N ASP A 593 50.96 13.06 3.06
CA ASP A 593 50.55 11.69 2.72
C ASP A 593 50.32 11.58 1.19
N PRO A 594 50.79 10.51 0.52
CA PRO A 594 50.56 10.33 -0.91
C PRO A 594 49.05 10.27 -1.18
N SER A 595 48.54 11.31 -1.83
CA SER A 595 47.13 11.38 -2.20
C SER A 595 46.88 10.58 -3.48
N HIS A 596 45.81 9.78 -3.46
CA HIS A 596 45.35 9.04 -4.63
C HIS A 596 44.92 10.01 -5.72
N SER A 597 45.41 9.85 -6.95
CA SER A 597 44.96 10.69 -8.06
C SER A 597 43.45 10.49 -8.28
N GLN A 598 42.70 11.59 -8.40
CA GLN A 598 41.27 11.53 -8.76
C GLN A 598 41.03 10.97 -10.18
N THR A 599 42.10 10.83 -10.97
CA THR A 599 42.08 10.23 -12.32
C THR A 599 42.80 8.87 -12.34
N CYS A 600 42.71 8.09 -11.27
CA CYS A 600 43.29 6.75 -11.26
C CYS A 600 42.52 5.81 -12.20
N ASP A 601 43.14 5.40 -13.30
CA ASP A 601 42.55 4.51 -14.31
C ASP A 601 42.08 3.17 -13.72
N ARG A 602 42.84 2.60 -12.75
CA ARG A 602 42.42 1.40 -12.01
C ARG A 602 41.08 1.63 -11.30
N CYS A 603 40.94 2.73 -10.57
CA CYS A 603 39.71 3.00 -9.82
C CYS A 603 38.55 3.41 -10.73
N LEU A 604 38.85 4.03 -11.88
CA LEU A 604 37.87 4.32 -12.92
C LEU A 604 37.27 3.02 -13.47
N HIS A 605 38.08 2.02 -13.84
CA HIS A 605 37.56 0.75 -14.35
C HIS A 605 36.72 -0.03 -13.30
N LYS A 606 37.09 0.00 -12.01
CA LYS A 606 36.24 -0.56 -10.94
C LYS A 606 34.91 0.18 -10.82
N ALA A 607 34.91 1.51 -10.96
CA ALA A 607 33.71 2.32 -10.92
C ALA A 607 32.82 2.14 -12.16
N GLU A 608 33.41 2.00 -13.35
CA GLU A 608 32.71 1.72 -14.61
C GLU A 608 32.07 0.33 -14.59
N ALA A 609 32.80 -0.71 -14.16
CA ALA A 609 32.26 -2.04 -13.94
C ALA A 609 31.07 -2.01 -12.96
N GLY A 610 31.20 -1.27 -11.86
CA GLY A 610 30.12 -1.08 -10.88
C GLY A 610 28.95 -0.20 -11.34
N ARG A 611 29.03 0.47 -12.50
CA ARG A 611 27.94 1.25 -13.09
C ARG A 611 27.13 0.48 -14.13
N LEU A 612 27.64 -0.65 -14.62
CA LEU A 612 26.91 -1.48 -15.59
C LEU A 612 25.66 -2.07 -14.93
N GLN A 613 24.52 -1.85 -15.58
CA GLN A 613 23.23 -2.32 -15.11
C GLN A 613 22.36 -2.76 -16.29
N ILE A 614 21.48 -3.74 -16.04
CA ILE A 614 20.49 -4.23 -16.99
C ILE A 614 19.09 -4.18 -16.38
N GLU A 615 18.09 -3.88 -17.19
CA GLU A 615 16.68 -3.94 -16.78
C GLU A 615 16.15 -5.37 -16.93
N ALA A 616 15.52 -5.88 -15.87
CA ALA A 616 14.90 -7.20 -15.85
C ALA A 616 13.72 -7.27 -16.84
N TYR A 617 13.59 -8.42 -17.48
CA TYR A 617 12.48 -8.77 -18.36
C TYR A 617 11.60 -9.82 -17.68
N GLU A 618 10.33 -9.48 -17.48
CA GLU A 618 9.33 -10.38 -16.91
C GLU A 618 8.60 -11.10 -18.04
N TRP A 619 8.52 -12.44 -17.93
CA TRP A 619 7.74 -13.24 -18.85
C TRP A 619 6.25 -12.84 -18.80
N PRO A 620 5.55 -12.67 -19.94
CA PRO A 620 4.23 -12.04 -19.93
C PRO A 620 3.10 -12.93 -19.44
N LEU A 621 3.23 -14.26 -19.52
CA LEU A 621 2.17 -15.22 -19.19
C LEU A 621 2.44 -15.96 -17.87
N PRO A 622 1.41 -16.33 -17.10
CA PRO A 622 1.57 -17.19 -15.92
C PRO A 622 2.19 -18.55 -16.25
N SER A 623 2.82 -19.18 -15.25
CA SER A 623 3.44 -20.51 -15.40
C SER A 623 2.41 -21.65 -15.47
N SER A 624 1.22 -21.46 -14.88
CA SER A 624 0.13 -22.44 -14.93
C SER A 624 -0.61 -22.37 -16.26
N LYS A 625 -0.69 -23.51 -16.98
CA LYS A 625 -1.41 -23.61 -18.26
C LYS A 625 -2.88 -23.17 -18.16
N ALA A 626 -3.55 -23.47 -17.04
CA ALA A 626 -4.94 -23.06 -16.83
C ALA A 626 -5.06 -21.53 -16.67
N GLU A 627 -4.13 -20.91 -15.93
CA GLU A 627 -4.10 -19.46 -15.77
C GLU A 627 -3.72 -18.78 -17.09
N THR A 628 -2.80 -19.34 -17.87
CA THR A 628 -2.46 -18.87 -19.22
C THR A 628 -3.70 -18.77 -20.10
N TRP A 629 -4.49 -19.85 -20.22
CA TRP A 629 -5.72 -19.84 -21.02
C TRP A 629 -6.75 -18.86 -20.47
N SER A 630 -6.88 -18.76 -19.15
CA SER A 630 -7.79 -17.79 -18.54
C SER A 630 -7.35 -16.33 -18.81
N VAL A 631 -6.06 -16.02 -18.80
CA VAL A 631 -5.55 -14.69 -19.15
C VAL A 631 -5.81 -14.37 -20.62
N VAL A 632 -5.53 -15.32 -21.52
CA VAL A 632 -5.76 -15.17 -22.95
C VAL A 632 -7.25 -14.96 -23.26
N PHE A 633 -8.15 -15.70 -22.59
CA PHE A 633 -9.58 -15.47 -22.65
C PHE A 633 -9.95 -14.02 -22.34
N GLU A 634 -9.37 -13.46 -21.28
CA GLU A 634 -9.70 -12.11 -20.80
C GLU A 634 -9.11 -10.99 -21.68
N LEU A 635 -8.09 -11.28 -22.51
CA LEU A 635 -7.61 -10.36 -23.55
C LEU A 635 -8.66 -10.16 -24.67
N ALA A 636 -9.50 -11.16 -24.92
CA ALA A 636 -10.39 -11.20 -26.07
C ALA A 636 -11.79 -11.76 -25.76
N VAL A 637 -12.37 -11.38 -24.61
CA VAL A 637 -13.67 -11.87 -24.13
C VAL A 637 -14.77 -11.76 -25.21
N PRO A 638 -15.50 -12.86 -25.51
CA PRO A 638 -16.61 -12.85 -26.46
C PRO A 638 -17.70 -11.84 -26.05
N PRO A 639 -18.25 -11.03 -26.99
CA PRO A 639 -19.20 -9.97 -26.65
C PRO A 639 -20.46 -10.43 -25.92
N SER A 640 -21.05 -11.56 -26.33
CA SER A 640 -22.27 -12.08 -25.69
C SER A 640 -22.01 -12.61 -24.28
N PHE A 641 -20.87 -13.28 -24.05
CA PHE A 641 -20.44 -13.69 -22.72
C PHE A 641 -20.14 -12.49 -21.82
N ARG A 642 -19.47 -11.46 -22.34
CA ARG A 642 -19.18 -10.21 -21.61
C ARG A 642 -20.46 -9.56 -21.10
N ALA A 643 -21.43 -9.35 -21.99
CA ALA A 643 -22.70 -8.74 -21.63
C ALA A 643 -23.48 -9.57 -20.60
N TRP A 644 -23.48 -10.89 -20.74
CA TRP A 644 -24.06 -11.80 -19.75
C TRP A 644 -23.36 -11.71 -18.38
N ARG A 645 -22.02 -11.70 -18.36
CA ARG A 645 -21.23 -11.60 -17.12
C ARG A 645 -21.48 -10.26 -16.42
N ASP A 646 -21.39 -9.16 -17.16
CA ASP A 646 -21.58 -7.82 -16.60
C ASP A 646 -23.02 -7.63 -16.10
N ALA A 647 -24.02 -8.15 -16.84
CA ALA A 647 -25.42 -8.20 -16.38
C ALA A 647 -25.58 -9.03 -15.10
N SER A 648 -24.91 -10.19 -15.00
CA SER A 648 -25.00 -11.09 -13.85
C SER A 648 -24.38 -10.46 -12.59
N ILE A 649 -23.20 -9.85 -12.71
CA ILE A 649 -22.56 -9.15 -11.60
C ILE A 649 -23.40 -7.94 -11.17
N HIS A 650 -23.94 -7.17 -12.13
CA HIS A 650 -24.85 -6.07 -11.81
C HIS A 650 -26.12 -6.52 -11.10
N PHE A 651 -26.73 -7.61 -11.58
CA PHE A 651 -27.91 -8.19 -10.97
C PHE A 651 -27.62 -8.69 -9.54
N LEU A 652 -26.50 -9.36 -9.32
CA LEU A 652 -26.11 -9.82 -7.98
C LEU A 652 -25.78 -8.67 -7.03
N SER A 653 -24.89 -7.74 -7.42
CA SER A 653 -24.39 -6.72 -6.50
C SER A 653 -25.30 -5.52 -6.35
N ASP A 654 -25.80 -4.93 -7.44
CA ASP A 654 -26.52 -3.66 -7.40
C ASP A 654 -28.02 -3.88 -7.19
N VAL A 655 -28.59 -4.86 -7.91
CA VAL A 655 -30.01 -5.16 -7.85
C VAL A 655 -30.35 -5.94 -6.58
N LEU A 656 -29.73 -7.11 -6.38
CA LEU A 656 -30.00 -7.98 -5.22
C LEU A 656 -29.24 -7.56 -3.95
N GLY A 657 -28.25 -6.67 -4.06
CA GLY A 657 -27.49 -6.18 -2.91
C GLY A 657 -26.56 -7.22 -2.29
N TYR A 658 -26.13 -8.24 -3.03
CA TYR A 658 -25.16 -9.21 -2.53
C TYR A 658 -23.80 -8.55 -2.40
N GLN A 659 -23.08 -8.92 -1.34
CA GLN A 659 -21.74 -8.39 -1.10
C GLN A 659 -20.72 -9.46 -1.46
N SER A 660 -19.83 -9.15 -2.40
CA SER A 660 -18.61 -9.93 -2.59
C SER A 660 -17.81 -9.90 -1.28
N ARG A 661 -17.37 -11.06 -0.79
CA ARG A 661 -16.51 -11.16 0.39
C ARG A 661 -15.23 -10.38 0.10
N ARG A 662 -15.13 -9.15 0.63
CA ARG A 662 -13.92 -8.34 0.53
C ARG A 662 -12.74 -9.12 1.10
N LEU A 663 -11.77 -9.44 0.26
CA LEU A 663 -10.42 -9.71 0.73
C LEU A 663 -9.91 -8.38 1.30
N VAL A 664 -9.72 -8.34 2.61
CA VAL A 664 -9.30 -7.13 3.32
C VAL A 664 -7.99 -6.64 2.68
N ASP A 665 -7.93 -5.35 2.34
CA ASP A 665 -6.77 -4.58 1.85
C ASP A 665 -6.18 -4.87 0.44
N ALA A 666 -6.81 -5.71 -0.39
CA ALA A 666 -6.34 -5.96 -1.75
C ALA A 666 -6.67 -4.80 -2.71
N ARG A 667 -5.65 -4.03 -3.13
CA ARG A 667 -5.76 -3.01 -4.18
C ARG A 667 -5.18 -3.53 -5.49
N ALA A 668 -5.87 -3.28 -6.59
CA ALA A 668 -5.34 -3.53 -7.92
C ALA A 668 -4.09 -2.66 -8.15
N GLN A 669 -2.94 -3.31 -8.35
CA GLN A 669 -1.66 -2.66 -8.61
C GLN A 669 -1.33 -2.61 -10.11
N CYS A 670 -1.90 -3.52 -10.89
CA CYS A 670 -1.73 -3.59 -12.33
C CYS A 670 -2.98 -4.14 -12.98
N ALA A 671 -3.45 -3.50 -14.05
CA ALA A 671 -4.54 -4.01 -14.85
C ALA A 671 -4.00 -4.75 -16.08
N LEU A 672 -4.69 -5.80 -16.52
CA LEU A 672 -4.26 -6.63 -17.65
C LEU A 672 -4.02 -5.80 -18.93
N HIS A 673 -4.91 -4.85 -19.22
CA HIS A 673 -4.80 -3.95 -20.38
C HIS A 673 -3.61 -2.96 -20.32
N THR A 674 -2.98 -2.80 -19.15
CA THR A 674 -1.80 -1.93 -18.96
C THR A 674 -0.48 -2.70 -18.87
N PHE A 675 -0.54 -4.03 -18.82
CA PHE A 675 0.64 -4.85 -18.61
C PHE A 675 1.46 -4.95 -19.91
N GLU A 676 2.75 -4.60 -19.81
CA GLU A 676 3.67 -4.61 -20.94
C GLU A 676 3.85 -6.03 -21.49
N GLY A 677 3.64 -6.20 -22.80
CA GLY A 677 3.69 -7.51 -23.46
C GLY A 677 2.34 -8.20 -23.61
N LEU A 678 1.30 -7.74 -22.90
CA LEU A 678 -0.09 -8.21 -23.08
C LEU A 678 -1.03 -7.12 -23.59
N SER A 679 -0.74 -5.84 -23.30
CA SER A 679 -1.55 -4.68 -23.70
C SER A 679 -1.89 -4.63 -25.19
N ASP A 680 -0.94 -5.02 -26.04
CA ASP A 680 -1.05 -4.95 -27.50
C ASP A 680 -2.08 -5.95 -28.05
N HIS A 681 -2.39 -6.99 -27.28
CA HIS A 681 -3.35 -8.04 -27.62
C HIS A 681 -4.73 -7.81 -26.98
N TYR A 682 -4.88 -6.76 -26.17
CA TYR A 682 -6.14 -6.45 -25.48
C TYR A 682 -7.15 -5.81 -26.45
N LYS A 683 -8.31 -6.46 -26.64
CA LYS A 683 -9.33 -5.93 -27.56
C LYS A 683 -9.94 -4.63 -27.04
N PRO A 684 -10.06 -3.57 -27.87
CA PRO A 684 -10.69 -2.30 -27.47
C PRO A 684 -12.14 -2.46 -26.99
N SER A 685 -12.89 -3.39 -27.59
CA SER A 685 -14.27 -3.69 -27.17
C SER A 685 -14.39 -4.17 -25.72
N SER A 686 -13.29 -4.64 -25.13
CA SER A 686 -13.20 -5.09 -23.74
C SER A 686 -12.76 -3.96 -22.78
N LEU A 687 -12.62 -2.71 -23.24
CA LEU A 687 -12.29 -1.58 -22.35
C LEU A 687 -13.50 -1.09 -21.55
N ASP A 688 -14.70 -1.18 -22.14
CA ASP A 688 -15.97 -0.72 -21.54
C ASP A 688 -16.61 -1.75 -20.60
N GLN A 689 -16.00 -2.93 -20.46
CA GLN A 689 -16.52 -3.98 -19.59
C GLN A 689 -16.39 -3.61 -18.11
N ARG A 690 -17.41 -3.97 -17.33
CA ARG A 690 -17.42 -3.77 -15.87
C ARG A 690 -16.41 -4.66 -15.18
N VAL A 691 -16.37 -5.94 -15.55
CA VAL A 691 -15.46 -6.93 -14.96
C VAL A 691 -14.17 -6.98 -15.76
N LYS A 692 -13.07 -6.53 -15.17
CA LYS A 692 -11.73 -6.55 -15.74
C LYS A 692 -10.84 -7.52 -15.00
N VAL A 693 -9.66 -7.80 -15.55
CA VAL A 693 -8.61 -8.56 -14.84
C VAL A 693 -7.57 -7.60 -14.31
N ALA A 694 -7.21 -7.78 -13.04
CA ALA A 694 -6.14 -7.05 -12.39
C ALA A 694 -5.31 -7.98 -11.51
N SER A 695 -4.10 -7.55 -11.18
CA SER A 695 -3.23 -8.19 -10.21
C SER A 695 -3.02 -7.30 -8.99
N GLU A 696 -2.89 -7.94 -7.83
CA GLU A 696 -2.44 -7.31 -6.58
C GLU A 696 -0.92 -7.09 -6.57
N THR A 697 -0.18 -7.79 -7.44
CA THR A 697 1.27 -7.60 -7.62
C THR A 697 1.54 -6.55 -8.70
N LYS A 698 2.59 -5.73 -8.51
CA LYS A 698 3.08 -4.80 -9.54
C LYS A 698 4.00 -5.56 -10.51
N PRO A 699 3.99 -5.26 -11.83
CA PRO A 699 4.99 -5.78 -12.76
C PRO A 699 6.40 -5.43 -12.30
N GLN A 700 7.37 -6.32 -12.52
CA GLN A 700 8.78 -6.04 -12.25
C GLN A 700 9.35 -4.98 -13.19
N THR A 701 8.89 -4.94 -14.44
CA THR A 701 9.22 -3.88 -15.42
C THR A 701 8.78 -2.48 -14.96
N ALA A 702 7.58 -2.36 -14.35
CA ALA A 702 7.10 -1.07 -13.83
C ALA A 702 7.91 -0.54 -12.63
N SER A 703 8.64 -1.41 -11.90
CA SER A 703 9.57 -0.96 -10.85
C SER A 703 10.88 -0.36 -11.37
N ARG A 704 11.20 -0.50 -12.67
CA ARG A 704 12.47 -0.05 -13.29
C ARG A 704 13.72 -0.46 -12.48
N GLN A 705 13.66 -1.62 -11.85
CA GLN A 705 14.75 -2.10 -11.00
C GLN A 705 15.88 -2.58 -11.91
N ARG A 706 16.97 -1.82 -11.92
CA ARG A 706 18.16 -2.12 -12.69
C ARG A 706 19.06 -3.06 -11.89
N ILE A 707 19.30 -4.25 -12.42
CA ILE A 707 20.19 -5.27 -11.84
C ILE A 707 21.62 -4.85 -12.17
N GLN A 708 22.49 -4.77 -11.15
CA GLN A 708 23.90 -4.52 -11.37
C GLN A 708 24.57 -5.75 -11.96
N ILE A 709 25.38 -5.57 -13.00
CA ILE A 709 26.12 -6.68 -13.60
C ILE A 709 27.28 -7.05 -12.66
N GLY A 710 27.39 -8.33 -12.34
CA GLY A 710 28.46 -8.90 -11.52
C GLY A 710 28.81 -10.31 -11.98
N SER A 711 29.79 -10.92 -11.33
CA SER A 711 30.23 -12.29 -11.63
C SER A 711 29.12 -13.34 -11.47
N ASP A 712 28.20 -13.08 -10.53
CA ASP A 712 27.25 -14.06 -10.01
C ASP A 712 25.86 -13.95 -10.65
N VAL A 713 25.63 -12.94 -11.51
CA VAL A 713 24.33 -12.74 -12.18
C VAL A 713 24.17 -13.76 -13.29
N THR A 714 23.01 -14.40 -13.34
CA THR A 714 22.63 -15.36 -14.38
C THR A 714 21.56 -14.79 -15.32
N VAL A 715 21.31 -15.49 -16.42
CA VAL A 715 20.23 -15.10 -17.36
C VAL A 715 18.85 -15.22 -16.71
N ASP A 716 18.67 -16.16 -15.78
CA ASP A 716 17.39 -16.39 -15.10
C ASP A 716 17.07 -15.29 -14.08
N ASP A 717 18.10 -14.62 -13.52
CA ASP A 717 17.93 -13.44 -12.67
C ASP A 717 17.42 -12.22 -13.48
N ILE A 718 17.65 -12.21 -14.79
CA ILE A 718 17.30 -11.11 -15.69
C ILE A 718 15.98 -11.41 -16.40
N CYS A 719 15.78 -12.65 -16.86
CA CYS A 719 14.57 -13.12 -17.50
C CYS A 719 13.72 -13.88 -16.48
N VAL A 720 12.99 -13.13 -15.67
CA VAL A 720 12.20 -13.67 -14.57
C VAL A 720 10.86 -14.22 -15.03
N ALA A 721 10.35 -15.20 -14.29
CA ALA A 721 9.00 -15.73 -14.50
C ALA A 721 7.93 -14.68 -14.16
N ASN A 722 6.72 -14.86 -14.70
CA ASN A 722 5.58 -14.03 -14.37
C ASN A 722 5.15 -14.27 -12.92
N GLU A 723 5.15 -13.22 -12.10
CA GLU A 723 4.70 -13.28 -10.69
C GLU A 723 3.32 -12.59 -10.52
N MET A 724 2.59 -12.44 -11.62
CA MET A 724 1.30 -11.75 -11.62
C MET A 724 0.19 -12.71 -11.19
N HIS A 725 -0.53 -12.34 -10.13
CA HIS A 725 -1.70 -13.07 -9.67
C HIS A 725 -2.97 -12.44 -10.24
N TRP A 726 -3.31 -12.84 -11.46
CA TRP A 726 -4.47 -12.32 -12.17
C TRP A 726 -5.79 -12.76 -11.52
N ARG A 727 -6.63 -11.80 -11.18
CA ARG A 727 -7.97 -12.01 -10.60
C ARG A 727 -8.99 -11.09 -11.26
N LEU A 728 -10.25 -11.52 -11.25
CA LEU A 728 -11.36 -10.70 -11.72
C LEU A 728 -11.60 -9.53 -10.75
N PHE A 729 -11.78 -8.34 -11.31
CA PHE A 729 -11.90 -7.07 -10.61
C PHE A 729 -13.13 -6.32 -11.13
N ASP A 730 -14.03 -5.97 -10.21
CA ASP A 730 -15.20 -5.14 -10.50
C ASP A 730 -14.81 -3.67 -10.41
N THR A 731 -14.84 -3.00 -11.56
CA THR A 731 -14.53 -1.57 -11.67
C THR A 731 -15.55 -0.67 -10.98
N SER A 732 -16.81 -1.10 -10.87
CA SER A 732 -17.88 -0.33 -10.20
C SER A 732 -17.69 -0.34 -8.68
N ALA A 733 -17.39 -1.52 -8.11
CA ALA A 733 -17.15 -1.67 -6.68
C ALA A 733 -15.70 -1.35 -6.25
N ALA A 734 -14.80 -1.13 -7.23
CA ALA A 734 -13.36 -1.00 -7.05
C ALA A 734 -12.76 -2.13 -6.18
N ALA A 735 -13.18 -3.36 -6.42
CA ALA A 735 -12.82 -4.52 -5.60
C ALA A 735 -12.67 -5.81 -6.42
N PHE A 736 -11.83 -6.73 -5.94
CA PHE A 736 -11.75 -8.08 -6.51
C PHE A 736 -13.03 -8.88 -6.28
N LEU A 737 -13.45 -9.61 -7.31
CA LEU A 737 -14.58 -10.52 -7.23
C LEU A 737 -14.22 -11.75 -6.41
N GLY A 738 -15.14 -12.14 -5.53
CA GLY A 738 -15.08 -13.34 -4.71
C GLY A 738 -16.47 -13.88 -4.50
N GLN A 739 -16.63 -14.78 -3.53
CA GLN A 739 -17.95 -15.36 -3.24
C GLN A 739 -18.93 -14.28 -2.79
N PHE A 740 -20.07 -14.21 -3.49
CA PHE A 740 -21.18 -13.35 -3.13
C PHE A 740 -21.92 -13.88 -1.90
N LYS A 741 -22.11 -13.03 -0.90
CA LYS A 741 -22.91 -13.33 0.29
C LYS A 741 -24.24 -12.60 0.22
N ALA A 742 -25.29 -13.34 0.54
CA ALA A 742 -26.63 -12.80 0.67
C ALA A 742 -26.66 -11.67 1.71
N THR A 743 -27.53 -10.70 1.50
CA THR A 743 -27.81 -9.63 2.46
C THR A 743 -29.32 -9.52 2.68
N ALA A 744 -29.73 -8.85 3.74
CA ALA A 744 -31.14 -8.55 3.99
C ALA A 744 -31.67 -7.37 3.14
N ASN A 745 -30.95 -6.94 2.09
CA ASN A 745 -31.29 -5.73 1.33
C ASN A 745 -32.63 -5.87 0.58
N VAL A 746 -32.79 -6.94 -0.21
CA VAL A 746 -34.03 -7.22 -0.95
C VAL A 746 -35.21 -7.34 0.00
N SER A 747 -35.07 -8.12 1.07
CA SER A 747 -36.13 -8.28 2.07
C SER A 747 -36.55 -6.96 2.70
N LYS A 748 -35.60 -6.07 3.03
CA LYS A 748 -35.90 -4.77 3.60
C LYS A 748 -36.65 -3.87 2.63
N LYS A 749 -36.19 -3.82 1.37
CA LYS A 749 -36.79 -3.01 0.31
C LYS A 749 -38.19 -3.49 -0.11
N CYS A 750 -38.43 -4.80 -0.05
CA CYS A 750 -39.73 -5.41 -0.37
C CYS A 750 -40.65 -5.55 0.86
N THR A 751 -40.28 -4.96 2.01
CA THR A 751 -41.16 -4.92 3.19
C THR A 751 -41.82 -3.55 3.29
N ILE A 752 -43.14 -3.53 3.47
CA ILE A 752 -43.91 -2.30 3.69
C ILE A 752 -43.36 -1.59 4.94
N GLN A 753 -43.07 -0.30 4.82
CA GLN A 753 -42.61 0.53 5.92
C GLN A 753 -43.81 1.14 6.64
N LEU A 754 -43.93 0.83 7.93
CA LEU A 754 -44.98 1.37 8.77
C LEU A 754 -44.62 2.78 9.27
N PRO A 755 -45.62 3.65 9.51
CA PRO A 755 -45.38 4.97 10.06
C PRO A 755 -44.80 4.88 11.48
N PRO A 756 -44.08 5.91 11.98
CA PRO A 756 -43.40 5.89 13.28
C PRO A 756 -44.25 5.43 14.47
N PRO A 757 -45.55 5.78 14.59
CA PRO A 757 -46.41 5.30 15.70
C PRO A 757 -46.58 3.78 15.74
N SER A 758 -46.33 3.11 14.63
CA SER A 758 -46.50 1.65 14.45
C SER A 758 -45.16 0.94 14.28
N GLY A 759 -44.04 1.62 14.57
CA GLY A 759 -42.69 1.10 14.36
C GLY A 759 -42.38 -0.18 15.13
N SER A 760 -43.03 -0.44 16.27
CA SER A 760 -42.85 -1.68 17.04
C SER A 760 -43.31 -2.94 16.29
N LEU A 761 -44.20 -2.79 15.31
CA LEU A 761 -44.72 -3.88 14.46
C LEU A 761 -43.77 -4.23 13.30
N GLN A 762 -42.86 -3.31 12.93
CA GLN A 762 -42.04 -3.43 11.71
C GLN A 762 -41.20 -4.72 11.68
N ASN A 763 -40.70 -5.15 12.84
CA ASN A 763 -39.87 -6.35 12.97
C ASN A 763 -40.63 -7.64 12.63
N PHE A 764 -41.96 -7.63 12.74
CA PHE A 764 -42.81 -8.79 12.45
C PHE A 764 -43.21 -8.89 10.99
N LEU A 765 -43.17 -7.78 10.24
CA LEU A 765 -43.45 -7.74 8.81
C LEU A 765 -42.28 -8.24 7.95
N CYS A 766 -41.05 -8.08 8.43
CA CYS A 766 -39.86 -8.39 7.65
C CYS A 766 -39.57 -9.89 7.60
N ARG A 767 -39.54 -10.45 6.39
CA ARG A 767 -39.05 -11.82 6.11
C ARG A 767 -37.79 -11.72 5.28
N SER A 768 -36.69 -12.22 5.83
CA SER A 768 -35.40 -12.27 5.11
C SER A 768 -35.10 -13.70 4.65
N ALA A 769 -34.24 -13.84 3.65
CA ALA A 769 -33.73 -15.15 3.22
C ALA A 769 -33.06 -15.93 4.38
N PHE A 770 -32.57 -15.25 5.42
CA PHE A 770 -31.99 -15.87 6.62
C PHE A 770 -33.04 -16.30 7.66
N GLN A 771 -34.24 -15.74 7.58
CA GLN A 771 -35.38 -16.00 8.46
C GLN A 771 -36.66 -16.10 7.63
N GLY A 772 -36.71 -17.07 6.70
CA GLY A 772 -37.82 -17.20 5.73
C GLY A 772 -39.18 -17.48 6.37
N GLN A 773 -39.23 -17.92 7.62
CA GLN A 773 -40.47 -18.12 8.39
C GLN A 773 -40.95 -16.85 9.10
N GLY A 774 -40.12 -15.79 9.18
CA GLY A 774 -40.36 -14.64 10.04
C GLY A 774 -40.24 -14.96 11.54
N PRO A 775 -40.55 -14.00 12.43
CA PRO A 775 -40.56 -14.23 13.87
C PRO A 775 -41.62 -15.26 14.27
N ARG A 776 -41.28 -16.15 15.21
CA ARG A 776 -42.23 -17.18 15.69
C ARG A 776 -43.36 -16.52 16.51
N PRO A 777 -44.58 -17.08 16.53
CA PRO A 777 -45.69 -16.55 17.34
C PRO A 777 -45.35 -16.37 18.82
N ASN A 778 -44.50 -17.22 19.40
CA ASN A 778 -44.03 -17.08 20.79
C ASN A 778 -43.29 -15.76 21.04
N VAL A 779 -42.59 -15.22 20.03
CA VAL A 779 -41.90 -13.92 20.12
C VAL A 779 -42.93 -12.79 20.20
N VAL A 780 -44.02 -12.89 19.43
CA VAL A 780 -45.15 -11.95 19.49
C VAL A 780 -45.76 -11.93 20.89
N ILE A 781 -45.97 -13.12 21.48
CA ILE A 781 -46.51 -13.26 22.85
C ILE A 781 -45.56 -12.66 23.88
N ALA A 782 -44.25 -12.89 23.75
CA ALA A 782 -43.24 -12.36 24.67
C ALA A 782 -43.09 -10.83 24.58
N GLN A 783 -43.37 -10.23 23.42
CA GLN A 783 -43.19 -8.79 23.17
C GLN A 783 -44.50 -7.98 23.27
N GLN A 784 -45.52 -8.48 23.97
CA GLN A 784 -46.79 -7.76 24.18
C GLN A 784 -46.60 -6.37 24.82
N SER A 785 -45.54 -6.16 25.59
CA SER A 785 -45.20 -4.84 26.15
C SER A 785 -44.83 -3.79 25.10
N ALA A 786 -44.54 -4.20 23.87
CA ALA A 786 -44.23 -3.32 22.74
C ALA A 786 -45.48 -2.98 21.90
N CYS A 787 -46.67 -3.40 22.32
CA CYS A 787 -47.93 -3.06 21.67
C CYS A 787 -48.14 -1.54 21.67
N PRO A 788 -48.43 -0.90 20.51
CA PRO A 788 -48.76 0.52 20.48
C PRO A 788 -49.98 0.84 21.35
N GLU A 789 -49.98 2.01 22.00
CA GLU A 789 -51.07 2.43 22.93
C GLU A 789 -52.45 2.49 22.27
N LYS A 790 -52.49 2.71 20.95
CA LYS A 790 -53.74 2.82 20.16
C LYS A 790 -54.26 1.49 19.61
N MET A 791 -53.60 0.37 19.89
CA MET A 791 -53.90 -0.95 19.33
C MET A 791 -54.27 -1.94 20.44
N SER A 792 -55.27 -2.79 20.21
CA SER A 792 -55.62 -3.81 21.21
C SER A 792 -54.57 -4.94 21.23
N ILE A 793 -54.40 -5.61 22.38
CA ILE A 793 -53.46 -6.74 22.48
C ILE A 793 -53.87 -7.90 21.55
N GLY A 794 -55.18 -8.09 21.32
CA GLY A 794 -55.70 -9.11 20.40
C GLY A 794 -55.32 -8.81 18.95
N GLU A 795 -55.55 -7.57 18.54
CA GLU A 795 -55.17 -7.04 17.22
C GLU A 795 -53.66 -7.11 17.00
N TYR A 796 -52.86 -6.70 17.99
CA TYR A 796 -51.40 -6.80 17.94
C TYR A 796 -50.92 -8.23 17.71
N LYS A 797 -51.49 -9.21 18.44
CA LYS A 797 -51.14 -10.62 18.27
C LYS A 797 -51.49 -11.14 16.89
N ALA A 798 -52.70 -10.82 16.42
CA ALA A 798 -53.19 -11.25 15.12
C ALA A 798 -52.35 -10.65 13.97
N LEU A 799 -52.07 -9.35 14.03
CA LEU A 799 -51.31 -8.62 13.02
C LEU A 799 -49.84 -9.05 12.97
N CYS A 800 -49.18 -9.25 14.12
CA CYS A 800 -47.79 -9.69 14.18
C CYS A 800 -47.60 -11.18 13.81
N ALA A 801 -48.62 -12.03 14.02
CA ALA A 801 -48.56 -13.44 13.64
C ALA A 801 -48.91 -13.67 12.16
N LEU A 802 -49.57 -12.71 11.51
CA LEU A 802 -50.05 -12.78 10.14
C LEU A 802 -48.96 -13.16 9.11
N PRO A 803 -47.75 -12.54 9.13
CA PRO A 803 -46.68 -12.87 8.19
C PRO A 803 -45.95 -14.19 8.48
N PHE A 804 -46.27 -14.88 9.57
CA PHE A 804 -45.58 -16.09 10.00
C PHE A 804 -45.75 -17.23 8.99
N GLY A 805 -44.61 -17.69 8.48
CA GLY A 805 -44.47 -18.80 7.56
C GLY A 805 -44.89 -18.51 6.12
N TYR A 806 -43.94 -18.64 5.19
CA TYR A 806 -44.18 -18.37 3.77
C TYR A 806 -45.22 -19.33 3.13
N ARG A 807 -45.42 -20.53 3.69
CA ARG A 807 -46.44 -21.50 3.21
C ARG A 807 -47.81 -21.30 3.85
N THR A 808 -47.86 -20.70 5.03
CA THR A 808 -49.07 -20.57 5.86
C THR A 808 -49.67 -19.18 5.83
N GLN A 809 -48.94 -18.18 5.32
CA GLN A 809 -49.37 -16.79 5.32
C GLN A 809 -50.77 -16.59 4.71
N TRP A 810 -51.07 -17.19 3.55
CA TRP A 810 -52.39 -17.06 2.94
C TRP A 810 -53.50 -17.66 3.82
N MET A 811 -53.22 -18.75 4.54
CA MET A 811 -54.15 -19.30 5.52
C MET A 811 -54.34 -18.35 6.70
N ASN A 812 -53.26 -17.73 7.19
CA ASN A 812 -53.34 -16.73 8.27
C ASN A 812 -54.18 -15.50 7.84
N ILE A 813 -53.99 -15.02 6.60
CA ILE A 813 -54.79 -13.94 6.01
C ILE A 813 -56.26 -14.36 5.93
N LEU A 814 -56.54 -15.57 5.41
CA LEU A 814 -57.91 -16.09 5.32
C LEU A 814 -58.59 -16.20 6.69
N VAL A 815 -57.86 -16.59 7.74
CA VAL A 815 -58.38 -16.62 9.11
C VAL A 815 -58.81 -15.22 9.57
N GLN A 816 -57.99 -14.19 9.31
CA GLN A 816 -58.35 -12.81 9.66
C GLN A 816 -59.47 -12.25 8.79
N LEU A 817 -59.58 -12.64 7.53
CA LEU A 817 -60.71 -12.24 6.67
C LEU A 817 -62.02 -12.92 7.09
N ALA A 818 -61.97 -14.16 7.59
CA ALA A 818 -63.14 -14.90 8.03
C ALA A 818 -63.59 -14.52 9.45
N MET A 819 -62.63 -14.26 10.35
CA MET A 819 -62.86 -13.88 11.75
C MET A 819 -61.91 -12.73 12.13
N PRO A 820 -62.24 -11.48 11.80
CA PRO A 820 -61.34 -10.35 11.95
C PRO A 820 -61.06 -10.05 13.42
N SER A 821 -59.79 -10.14 13.78
CA SER A 821 -59.23 -9.54 15.00
C SER A 821 -58.37 -8.31 14.68
N VAL A 822 -58.07 -8.10 13.39
CA VAL A 822 -57.40 -6.94 12.83
C VAL A 822 -58.45 -6.10 12.12
N ASP A 823 -58.53 -4.81 12.46
CA ASP A 823 -59.48 -3.84 11.91
C ASP A 823 -58.99 -3.23 10.58
#